data_AF-A0AAV0IZJ0-F1
#
_entry.id   AF-A0AAV0IZJ0-F1
#
_cell.length_a   1.000
_cell.length_b   1.000
_cell.length_c   1.000
_cell.angle_alpha   90.00
_cell.angle_beta   90.00
_cell.angle_gamma   90.00
#
_symmetry.space_group_name_H-M   'P 1'
#
loop_
_entity.id
_entity.type
_entity.pdbx_description
1 polymer ?
#
loop_
_entity_poly.entity_id
_entity_poly.type
_entity_poly.pdbx_seq_one_letter_code
_entity_poly.pdbx_strand_id
1 'polypeptide(L)'
;MEMEDPPLDDKARRMRDLLSSFYAPDPSMSAGSQPKGASFDNIDTDSFDADQYMNLLVQKANLEGLLQRHVEMAAEIKNLDTDLQMLVYENYNKFISATDAIKRMKSNIVGMESNMEQLLDKIMSVQSRSDGVNTSLFGKREHIEKLHRTRNLLRKVQFIYDLPARLGKCIKTEAYADAVRFYTGAMPIFKAYGESSFQDCKRASEEAVVTITKNLQGKLFSDSESIQTRAEAAVLLKQLDFPVDGLKVRLFEKLEQSMGDLQVKIGDIAGALEESNDEHENNLQLGFSVPHDASVREFVEAVRAYRIIFPDSESQLIKLSEDLITKHFLTTEQYMKERVSTATFLRVLRIIWNDVLVIDEVLPEGLLHDYCFKVSQSAVKQYFSSTFSHLLQDVSDALMNVHVKPKDVSEEHHLQVALESGKNSLLKGSMDLLLGLRQLLEDNLDLLVKLRELMTDWVQAGFQQFFEALDTRFLLLSGRNKLSSQGQSPREGLQSEKVICGLVLVLAQLSVFVEQTAIPRITEARTEMAASFSGSGARGYEHGPFFLPAEICRVFRSASEKFLHHYINMRAYRISVLLRKRFTTPNWVKHKEPREVHMFVDLFLQELEAVGNEVKQILSQGIRKHRRSESNGSTTSSLSNPLRDDKLRRSNTQQARSQLLETHLAKLFKQKVEIFTKVEFTRESVVTTIIKLGLKSLQEFVRLQTLNRSGFQQIQLDIQFLRTPLKELAEDEAAIDFLLDEVIVGASDRCLDPTPLEPPILDKLIQAKTAETREQNSSAASSTTQQRL
;
A
#
# COMPACT_ATOMS: atom_id res chain seq x y z
N MET A 1 -38.22 -8.03 3.19
CA MET A 1 -37.11 -8.96 3.46
C MET A 1 -37.53 -9.71 4.71
N GLU A 2 -38.21 -10.84 4.52
CA GLU A 2 -38.61 -11.73 5.62
C GLU A 2 -37.34 -12.31 6.23
N MET A 3 -37.07 -12.02 7.51
CA MET A 3 -36.07 -12.75 8.27
C MET A 3 -36.72 -14.06 8.72
N GLU A 4 -36.26 -15.17 8.15
CA GLU A 4 -36.53 -16.50 8.71
C GLU A 4 -35.91 -16.58 10.11
N ASP A 5 -36.77 -16.65 11.14
CA ASP A 5 -36.36 -16.98 12.50
C ASP A 5 -35.81 -18.43 12.54
N PRO A 6 -34.74 -18.70 13.31
CA PRO A 6 -34.16 -20.04 13.42
C PRO A 6 -35.17 -21.02 14.06
N PRO A 7 -35.05 -22.33 13.80
CA PRO A 7 -36.00 -23.32 14.30
C PRO A 7 -35.98 -23.32 15.85
N LEU A 8 -37.05 -22.80 16.45
CA LEU A 8 -37.24 -22.80 17.90
C LEU A 8 -37.37 -24.23 18.42
N ASP A 9 -36.67 -24.51 19.52
CA ASP A 9 -36.73 -25.78 20.26
C ASP A 9 -38.19 -26.13 20.59
N ASP A 10 -38.63 -27.34 20.25
CA ASP A 10 -40.05 -27.76 20.32
C ASP A 10 -40.63 -27.61 21.73
N LYS A 11 -39.78 -27.65 22.77
CA LYS A 11 -40.17 -27.37 24.15
C LYS A 11 -40.56 -25.91 24.38
N ALA A 12 -39.78 -24.97 23.85
CA ALA A 12 -40.05 -23.53 23.97
C ALA A 12 -41.32 -23.14 23.20
N ARG A 13 -41.58 -23.78 22.05
CA ARG A 13 -42.81 -23.60 21.28
C ARG A 13 -44.04 -24.07 22.08
N ARG A 14 -43.99 -25.29 22.63
CA ARG A 14 -45.06 -25.85 23.49
C ARG A 14 -45.35 -24.99 24.72
N MET A 15 -44.31 -24.50 25.41
CA MET A 15 -44.50 -23.61 26.55
C MET A 15 -45.14 -22.27 26.16
N ARG A 16 -44.78 -21.73 25.01
CA ARG A 16 -45.36 -20.49 24.47
C ARG A 16 -46.82 -20.68 24.09
N ASP A 17 -47.15 -21.80 23.45
CA ASP A 17 -48.52 -22.12 23.06
C ASP A 17 -49.40 -22.37 24.29
N LEU A 18 -48.87 -23.07 25.32
CA LEU A 18 -49.55 -23.26 26.60
C LEU A 18 -49.81 -21.92 27.31
N LEU A 19 -48.84 -21.00 27.34
CA LEU A 19 -49.06 -19.65 27.86
C LEU A 19 -50.10 -18.91 27.02
N SER A 20 -50.03 -19.01 25.69
CA SER A 20 -50.96 -18.33 24.81
C SER A 20 -52.40 -18.79 25.02
N SER A 21 -52.66 -20.06 25.30
CA SER A 21 -54.02 -20.53 25.58
C SER A 21 -54.60 -19.99 26.88
N PHE A 22 -53.76 -19.77 27.91
CA PHE A 22 -54.21 -19.19 29.18
C PHE A 22 -54.42 -17.67 29.13
N TYR A 23 -53.70 -16.96 28.26
CA TYR A 23 -53.73 -15.49 28.18
C TYR A 23 -54.40 -14.96 26.91
N ALA A 24 -54.81 -15.84 25.99
CA ALA A 24 -55.59 -15.44 24.84
C ALA A 24 -56.90 -14.80 25.34
N PRO A 25 -57.21 -13.57 24.88
CA PRO A 25 -58.47 -12.94 25.24
C PRO A 25 -59.62 -13.78 24.70
N ASP A 26 -60.63 -13.99 25.55
CA ASP A 26 -61.90 -14.68 25.23
C ASP A 26 -62.35 -14.33 23.80
N PRO A 27 -62.56 -15.31 22.90
CA PRO A 27 -62.85 -15.07 21.47
C PRO A 27 -64.27 -14.54 21.22
N SER A 28 -64.94 -13.99 22.23
CA SER A 28 -66.22 -13.31 22.07
C SER A 28 -66.11 -11.94 21.36
N MET A 29 -64.91 -11.48 21.01
CA MET A 29 -64.68 -10.17 20.38
C MET A 29 -63.94 -10.20 19.04
N SER A 30 -63.88 -11.34 18.35
CA SER A 30 -63.40 -11.40 16.95
C SER A 30 -64.34 -12.21 16.07
N ALA A 31 -65.47 -11.59 15.71
CA ALA A 31 -66.29 -12.05 14.60
C ALA A 31 -65.51 -11.87 13.28
N GLY A 32 -65.26 -12.96 12.56
CA GLY A 32 -65.05 -12.90 11.12
C GLY A 32 -63.77 -13.53 10.58
N SER A 33 -63.64 -14.85 10.66
CA SER A 33 -62.96 -15.64 9.63
C SER A 33 -63.21 -17.12 9.85
N GLN A 34 -64.11 -17.70 9.05
CA GLN A 34 -64.21 -19.16 8.95
C GLN A 34 -62.95 -19.71 8.27
N PRO A 35 -62.20 -20.65 8.90
CA PRO A 35 -61.19 -21.40 8.20
C PRO A 35 -61.87 -22.53 7.41
N LYS A 36 -61.85 -22.41 6.08
CA LYS A 36 -62.14 -23.53 5.18
C LYS A 36 -61.06 -24.60 5.37
N GLY A 37 -61.48 -25.79 5.79
CA GLY A 37 -60.66 -27.00 5.77
C GLY A 37 -59.87 -27.29 7.05
N ALA A 38 -60.55 -27.45 8.19
CA ALA A 38 -59.94 -28.10 9.34
C ALA A 38 -59.75 -29.60 9.02
N SER A 39 -58.50 -30.01 8.89
CA SER A 39 -58.16 -31.44 8.89
C SER A 39 -58.57 -32.00 10.25
N PHE A 40 -59.52 -32.95 10.27
CA PHE A 40 -60.03 -33.59 11.49
C PHE A 40 -58.98 -34.41 12.28
N ASP A 41 -57.71 -34.38 11.88
CA ASP A 41 -56.58 -35.03 12.56
C ASP A 41 -55.90 -34.14 13.62
N ASN A 42 -56.26 -32.86 13.76
CA ASN A 42 -55.57 -31.94 14.68
C ASN A 42 -56.28 -31.77 16.04
N ILE A 43 -55.65 -32.29 17.11
CA ILE A 43 -56.20 -32.33 18.49
C ILE A 43 -56.21 -30.94 19.14
N ASP A 44 -55.35 -30.03 18.71
CA ASP A 44 -55.16 -28.71 19.34
C ASP A 44 -56.15 -27.63 18.87
N THR A 45 -57.24 -28.01 18.21
CA THR A 45 -58.26 -27.07 17.70
C THR A 45 -59.40 -26.92 18.71
N ASP A 46 -59.85 -25.70 19.00
CA ASP A 46 -60.95 -25.42 19.97
C ASP A 46 -62.28 -26.13 19.68
N SER A 47 -62.48 -26.62 18.45
CA SER A 47 -63.66 -27.37 18.00
C SER A 47 -63.38 -28.88 17.80
N PHE A 48 -62.47 -29.46 18.58
CA PHE A 48 -62.16 -30.90 18.58
C PHE A 48 -63.31 -31.75 19.16
N ASP A 49 -63.69 -32.81 18.45
CA ASP A 49 -64.68 -33.81 18.90
C ASP A 49 -64.00 -35.17 19.09
N ALA A 50 -63.93 -35.61 20.35
CA ALA A 50 -63.23 -36.83 20.76
C ALA A 50 -63.84 -38.10 20.13
N ASP A 51 -65.17 -38.14 19.99
CA ASP A 51 -65.85 -39.33 19.48
C ASP A 51 -65.65 -39.48 17.96
N GLN A 52 -65.65 -38.38 17.22
CA GLN A 52 -65.39 -38.39 15.78
C GLN A 52 -63.93 -38.73 15.45
N TYR A 53 -62.99 -38.17 16.22
CA TYR A 53 -61.57 -38.46 16.09
C TYR A 53 -61.26 -39.94 16.40
N MET A 54 -61.83 -40.48 17.48
CA MET A 54 -61.65 -41.89 17.85
C MET A 54 -62.21 -42.84 16.79
N ASN A 55 -63.39 -42.53 16.23
CA ASN A 55 -64.00 -43.32 15.16
C ASN A 55 -63.13 -43.32 13.89
N LEU A 56 -62.52 -42.18 13.53
CA LEU A 56 -61.56 -42.10 12.42
C LEU A 56 -60.26 -42.88 12.70
N LEU A 57 -59.78 -42.85 13.94
CA LEU A 57 -58.54 -43.55 14.34
C LEU A 57 -58.71 -45.08 14.30
N VAL A 58 -59.86 -45.57 14.77
CA VAL A 58 -60.22 -46.99 14.74
C VAL A 58 -60.39 -47.51 13.31
N GLN A 59 -60.85 -46.67 12.37
CA GLN A 59 -60.95 -47.04 10.95
C GLN A 59 -59.59 -47.03 10.23
N LYS A 60 -58.65 -46.16 10.63
CA LYS A 60 -57.36 -45.98 9.96
C LYS A 60 -56.21 -46.84 10.53
N ALA A 61 -56.24 -47.24 11.80
CA ALA A 61 -55.09 -47.86 12.48
C ALA A 61 -55.30 -49.33 12.91
N ASN A 62 -54.22 -50.12 12.89
CA ASN A 62 -54.16 -51.45 13.49
C ASN A 62 -54.08 -51.36 15.03
N LEU A 63 -54.50 -52.42 15.75
CA LEU A 63 -54.55 -52.48 17.22
C LEU A 63 -53.22 -52.08 17.89
N GLU A 64 -52.09 -52.48 17.30
CA GLU A 64 -50.76 -52.14 17.80
C GLU A 64 -50.43 -50.65 17.63
N GLY A 65 -50.88 -50.04 16.53
CA GLY A 65 -50.76 -48.59 16.31
C GLY A 65 -51.64 -47.78 17.26
N LEU A 66 -52.83 -48.28 17.59
CA LEU A 66 -53.71 -47.64 18.58
C LEU A 66 -53.10 -47.69 19.99
N LEU A 67 -52.49 -48.82 20.35
CA LEU A 67 -51.84 -48.99 21.65
C LEU A 67 -50.60 -48.11 21.78
N GLN A 68 -49.81 -47.98 20.70
CA GLN A 68 -48.68 -47.07 20.66
C GLN A 68 -49.12 -45.60 20.79
N ARG A 69 -50.20 -45.20 20.09
CA ARG A 69 -50.75 -43.83 20.22
C ARG A 69 -51.25 -43.54 21.64
N HIS A 70 -51.85 -44.52 22.31
CA HIS A 70 -52.25 -44.38 23.71
C HIS A 70 -51.05 -44.18 24.65
N VAL A 71 -49.97 -44.93 24.45
CA VAL A 71 -48.74 -44.80 25.25
C VAL A 71 -48.06 -43.44 25.01
N GLU A 72 -48.00 -42.98 23.76
CA GLU A 72 -47.50 -41.65 23.40
C GLU A 72 -48.33 -40.55 24.05
N MET A 73 -49.66 -40.63 23.95
CA MET A 73 -50.56 -39.63 24.54
C MET A 73 -50.46 -39.61 26.07
N ALA A 74 -50.34 -40.76 26.73
CA ALA A 74 -50.12 -40.82 28.17
C ALA A 74 -48.78 -40.20 28.60
N ALA A 75 -47.72 -40.37 27.79
CA ALA A 75 -46.43 -39.74 28.02
C ALA A 75 -46.50 -38.22 27.79
N GLU A 76 -47.19 -37.77 26.74
CA GLU A 76 -47.43 -36.35 26.45
C GLU A 76 -48.21 -35.67 27.58
N ILE A 77 -49.28 -36.28 28.08
CA ILE A 77 -50.06 -35.75 29.21
C ILE A 77 -49.17 -35.55 30.44
N LYS A 78 -48.33 -36.54 30.78
CA LYS A 78 -47.44 -36.45 31.94
C LYS A 78 -46.37 -35.37 31.76
N ASN A 79 -45.84 -35.21 30.55
CA ASN A 79 -44.86 -34.17 30.24
C ASN A 79 -45.50 -32.77 30.31
N LEU A 80 -46.70 -32.59 29.78
CA LEU A 80 -47.45 -31.33 29.86
C LEU A 80 -47.77 -30.94 31.30
N ASP A 81 -48.15 -31.90 32.16
CA ASP A 81 -48.39 -31.63 33.57
C ASP A 81 -47.10 -31.20 34.29
N THR A 82 -45.97 -31.85 33.96
CA THR A 82 -44.65 -31.48 34.50
C THR A 82 -44.22 -30.08 34.04
N ASP A 83 -44.44 -29.76 32.76
CA ASP A 83 -44.12 -28.45 32.19
C ASP A 83 -45.06 -27.34 32.75
N LEU A 84 -46.34 -27.63 32.99
CA LEU A 84 -47.28 -26.71 33.66
C LEU A 84 -46.84 -26.44 35.10
N GLN A 85 -46.45 -27.47 35.84
CA GLN A 85 -45.91 -27.31 37.19
C GLN A 85 -44.65 -26.46 37.18
N MET A 86 -43.70 -26.72 36.28
CA MET A 86 -42.51 -25.87 36.14
C MET A 86 -42.87 -24.43 35.79
N LEU A 87 -43.87 -24.20 34.93
CA LEU A 87 -44.30 -22.86 34.55
C LEU A 87 -44.84 -22.07 35.74
N VAL A 88 -45.65 -22.72 36.57
CA VAL A 88 -46.19 -22.15 37.80
C VAL A 88 -45.05 -21.88 38.80
N TYR A 89 -44.12 -22.81 38.99
CA TYR A 89 -43.00 -22.64 39.92
C TYR A 89 -42.02 -21.54 39.48
N GLU A 90 -41.61 -21.52 38.20
CA GLU A 90 -40.67 -20.54 37.68
C GLU A 90 -41.26 -19.11 37.60
N ASN A 91 -42.58 -18.99 37.40
CA ASN A 91 -43.23 -17.69 37.22
C ASN A 91 -44.09 -17.25 38.41
N TYR A 92 -44.15 -18.00 39.52
CA TYR A 92 -44.98 -17.68 40.69
C TYR A 92 -44.75 -16.25 41.22
N ASN A 93 -43.49 -15.83 41.29
CA ASN A 93 -43.13 -14.45 41.71
C ASN A 93 -43.71 -13.38 40.78
N LYS A 94 -43.78 -13.66 39.47
CA LYS A 94 -44.35 -12.73 38.49
C LYS A 94 -45.86 -12.65 38.59
N PHE A 95 -46.55 -13.77 38.85
CA PHE A 95 -48.01 -13.80 39.08
C PHE A 95 -48.41 -13.02 40.33
N ILE A 96 -47.68 -13.18 41.43
CA ILE A 96 -47.92 -12.39 42.65
C ILE A 96 -47.70 -10.91 42.36
N SER A 97 -46.59 -10.55 41.72
CA SER A 97 -46.30 -9.15 41.36
C SER A 97 -47.38 -8.55 40.45
N ALA A 98 -47.88 -9.31 39.48
CA ALA A 98 -48.96 -8.87 38.60
C ALA A 98 -50.27 -8.67 39.38
N THR A 99 -50.60 -9.59 40.29
CA THR A 99 -51.79 -9.49 41.15
C THR A 99 -51.73 -8.27 42.07
N ASP A 100 -50.58 -8.01 42.69
CA ASP A 100 -50.36 -6.83 43.54
C ASP A 100 -50.38 -5.53 42.73
N ALA A 101 -49.90 -5.56 41.48
CA ALA A 101 -50.00 -4.42 40.57
C ALA A 101 -51.46 -4.12 40.21
N ILE A 102 -52.27 -5.15 39.89
CA ILE A 102 -53.71 -4.98 39.61
C ILE A 102 -54.45 -4.43 40.83
N LYS A 103 -54.11 -4.91 42.04
CA LYS A 103 -54.73 -4.43 43.27
C LYS A 103 -54.39 -2.96 43.56
N ARG A 104 -53.14 -2.56 43.34
CA ARG A 104 -52.71 -1.13 43.41
C ARG A 104 -53.40 -0.28 42.35
N MET A 105 -53.46 -0.76 41.11
CA MET A 105 -54.12 -0.05 40.01
C MET A 105 -55.60 0.19 40.30
N LYS A 106 -56.32 -0.82 40.81
CA LYS A 106 -57.74 -0.70 41.20
C LYS A 106 -57.95 0.37 42.27
N SER A 107 -57.10 0.42 43.30
CA SER A 107 -57.23 1.44 44.36
C SER A 107 -57.00 2.86 43.86
N ASN A 108 -56.05 3.04 42.93
CA ASN A 108 -55.75 4.37 42.38
C ASN A 108 -56.83 4.87 41.41
N ILE A 109 -57.39 3.98 40.58
CA ILE A 109 -58.44 4.35 39.61
C ILE A 109 -59.72 4.82 40.30
N VAL A 110 -60.15 4.12 41.36
CA VAL A 110 -61.36 4.49 42.12
C VAL A 110 -61.24 5.87 42.78
N GLY A 111 -60.03 6.31 43.15
CA GLY A 111 -59.80 7.67 43.67
C GLY A 111 -59.71 8.75 42.58
N MET A 112 -59.38 8.38 41.33
CA MET A 112 -59.13 9.34 40.25
C MET A 112 -60.43 9.86 39.63
N GLU A 113 -61.49 9.05 39.56
CA GLU A 113 -62.81 9.46 39.05
C GLU A 113 -63.39 10.63 39.87
N SER A 114 -63.37 10.52 41.20
CA SER A 114 -63.86 11.59 42.08
C SER A 114 -63.04 12.89 41.96
N ASN A 115 -61.72 12.78 41.80
CA ASN A 115 -60.86 13.96 41.59
C ASN A 115 -61.11 14.61 40.23
N MET A 116 -61.42 13.82 39.19
CA MET A 116 -61.70 14.31 37.84
C MET A 116 -63.03 15.08 37.79
N GLU A 117 -64.06 14.61 38.50
CA GLU A 117 -65.33 15.34 38.65
C GLU A 117 -65.15 16.70 39.34
N GLN A 118 -64.39 16.74 40.44
CA GLN A 118 -64.09 18.00 41.14
C GLN A 118 -63.27 18.98 40.27
N LEU A 119 -62.41 18.47 39.40
CA LEU A 119 -61.66 19.30 38.46
C LEU A 119 -62.60 19.89 37.40
N LEU A 120 -63.53 19.09 36.88
CA LEU A 120 -64.50 19.52 35.88
C LEU A 120 -65.37 20.68 36.40
N ASP A 121 -65.86 20.57 37.64
CA ASP A 121 -66.61 21.64 38.29
C ASP A 121 -65.79 22.94 38.45
N LYS A 122 -64.52 22.82 38.85
CA LYS A 122 -63.63 23.99 38.95
C LYS A 122 -63.37 24.62 37.59
N ILE A 123 -63.18 23.83 36.54
CA ILE A 123 -62.98 24.33 35.18
C ILE A 123 -64.23 25.06 34.68
N MET A 124 -65.42 24.48 34.86
CA MET A 124 -66.67 25.14 34.47
C MET A 124 -66.89 26.46 35.23
N SER A 125 -66.56 26.49 36.52
CA SER A 125 -66.59 27.71 37.33
C SER A 125 -65.61 28.78 36.81
N VAL A 126 -64.37 28.40 36.50
CA VAL A 126 -63.37 29.32 35.93
C VAL A 126 -63.80 29.83 34.56
N GLN A 127 -64.34 28.96 33.71
CA GLN A 127 -64.76 29.31 32.36
C GLN A 127 -65.92 30.32 32.38
N SER A 128 -66.94 30.10 33.20
CA SER A 128 -68.05 31.05 33.35
C SER A 128 -67.59 32.44 33.83
N ARG A 129 -66.65 32.49 34.79
CA ARG A 129 -66.06 33.75 35.26
C ARG A 129 -65.21 34.42 34.18
N SER A 130 -64.48 33.64 33.40
CA SER A 130 -63.66 34.11 32.27
C SER A 130 -64.55 34.72 31.18
N ASP A 131 -65.65 34.07 30.82
CA ASP A 131 -66.59 34.56 29.80
C ASP A 131 -67.25 35.88 30.22
N GLY A 132 -67.58 36.03 31.51
CA GLY A 132 -68.04 37.29 32.07
C GLY A 132 -67.02 38.43 31.94
N VAL A 133 -65.75 38.17 32.26
CA VAL A 133 -64.65 39.15 32.08
C VAL A 133 -64.46 39.47 30.60
N ASN A 134 -64.44 38.47 29.73
CA ASN A 134 -64.21 38.64 28.30
C ASN A 134 -65.30 39.52 27.66
N THR A 135 -66.57 39.31 28.02
CA THR A 135 -67.70 40.12 27.56
C THR A 135 -67.55 41.58 28.00
N SER A 136 -67.13 41.83 29.25
CA SER A 136 -66.93 43.20 29.75
C SER A 136 -65.78 43.97 29.08
N LEU A 137 -64.75 43.26 28.62
CA LEU A 137 -63.55 43.86 28.02
C LEU A 137 -63.64 43.99 26.49
N PHE A 138 -64.54 43.27 25.83
CA PHE A 138 -64.64 43.26 24.36
C PHE A 138 -64.83 44.66 23.77
N GLY A 139 -65.76 45.47 24.30
CA GLY A 139 -66.00 46.83 23.81
C GLY A 139 -64.80 47.77 23.98
N LYS A 140 -64.06 47.64 25.10
CA LYS A 140 -62.83 48.44 25.32
C LYS A 140 -61.70 48.02 24.38
N ARG A 141 -61.54 46.71 24.11
CA ARG A 141 -60.57 46.21 23.13
C ARG A 141 -60.88 46.70 21.73
N GLU A 142 -62.13 46.68 21.30
CA GLU A 142 -62.53 47.17 19.98
C GLU A 142 -62.23 48.67 19.80
N HIS A 143 -62.48 49.48 20.83
CA HIS A 143 -62.16 50.91 20.77
C HIS A 143 -60.65 51.16 20.71
N ILE A 144 -59.86 50.41 21.49
CA ILE A 144 -58.39 50.46 21.42
C ILE A 144 -57.89 50.02 20.04
N GLU A 145 -58.47 48.99 19.45
CA GLU A 145 -58.13 48.57 18.08
C GLU A 145 -58.41 49.66 17.05
N LYS A 146 -59.56 50.31 17.11
CA LYS A 146 -59.89 51.43 16.22
C LYS A 146 -58.87 52.56 16.35
N LEU A 147 -58.53 52.96 17.58
CA LEU A 147 -57.50 53.97 17.83
C LEU A 147 -56.11 53.54 17.31
N HIS A 148 -55.77 52.27 17.52
CA HIS A 148 -54.50 51.70 17.07
C HIS A 148 -54.41 51.65 15.55
N ARG A 149 -55.49 51.33 14.84
CA ARG A 149 -55.57 51.39 13.36
C ARG A 149 -55.32 52.81 12.86
N THR A 150 -55.99 53.81 13.45
CA THR A 150 -55.78 55.22 13.08
C THR A 150 -54.35 55.68 13.35
N ARG A 151 -53.80 55.35 14.52
CA ARG A 151 -52.40 55.66 14.86
C ARG A 151 -51.41 55.00 13.90
N ASN A 152 -51.67 53.75 13.51
CA ASN A 152 -50.82 53.02 12.56
C ASN A 152 -50.88 53.65 11.17
N LEU A 153 -52.05 54.08 10.71
CA LEU A 153 -52.17 54.80 9.44
C LEU A 153 -51.38 56.11 9.47
N LEU A 154 -51.52 56.89 10.55
CA LEU A 154 -50.78 58.15 10.72
C LEU A 154 -49.26 57.94 10.72
N ARG A 155 -48.78 56.89 11.40
CA ARG A 155 -47.35 56.52 11.38
C ARG A 155 -46.86 56.13 9.98
N LYS A 156 -47.67 55.41 9.20
CA LYS A 156 -47.32 55.04 7.82
C LYS A 156 -47.23 56.26 6.91
N VAL A 157 -48.16 57.20 7.04
CA VAL A 157 -48.12 58.47 6.26
C VAL A 157 -46.91 59.32 6.68
N GLN A 158 -46.64 59.43 7.98
CA GLN A 158 -45.46 60.13 8.49
C GLN A 158 -44.15 59.53 7.96
N PHE A 159 -44.06 58.19 7.90
CA PHE A 159 -42.90 57.51 7.36
C PHE A 159 -42.63 57.88 5.88
N ILE A 160 -43.67 58.05 5.07
CA ILE A 160 -43.53 58.40 3.65
C ILE A 160 -43.06 59.84 3.46
N TYR A 161 -43.55 60.78 4.28
CA TYR A 161 -43.07 62.17 4.25
C TYR A 161 -41.61 62.30 4.75
N ASP A 162 -41.24 61.54 5.78
CA ASP A 162 -39.86 61.53 6.29
C ASP A 162 -38.87 60.79 5.38
N LEU A 163 -39.35 60.03 4.38
CA LEU A 163 -38.54 59.11 3.60
C LEU A 163 -37.36 59.80 2.89
N PRO A 164 -37.51 60.94 2.18
CA PRO A 164 -36.38 61.58 1.50
C PRO A 164 -35.29 62.05 2.47
N ALA A 165 -35.69 62.58 3.64
CA ALA A 165 -34.75 62.99 4.67
C ALA A 165 -34.01 61.79 5.28
N ARG A 166 -34.69 60.65 5.44
CA ARG A 166 -34.08 59.39 5.90
C ARG A 166 -33.11 58.82 4.85
N LEU A 167 -33.48 58.82 3.57
CA LEU A 167 -32.59 58.40 2.48
C LEU A 167 -31.36 59.30 2.39
N GLY A 168 -31.53 60.61 2.51
CA GLY A 168 -30.41 61.56 2.57
C GLY A 168 -29.50 61.33 3.77
N LYS A 169 -30.03 60.91 4.92
CA LYS A 169 -29.22 60.50 6.08
C LYS A 169 -28.47 59.20 5.81
N CYS A 170 -29.11 58.20 5.21
CA CYS A 170 -28.48 56.92 4.85
C CYS A 170 -27.35 57.09 3.83
N ILE A 171 -27.47 58.04 2.89
CA ILE A 171 -26.38 58.40 1.96
C ILE A 171 -25.18 58.95 2.73
N LYS A 172 -25.40 59.80 3.74
CA LYS A 172 -24.34 60.38 4.56
C LYS A 172 -23.67 59.37 5.49
N THR A 173 -24.41 58.37 5.97
CA THR A 173 -23.90 57.32 6.86
C THR A 173 -23.46 56.06 6.11
N GLU A 174 -23.47 56.08 4.78
CA GLU A 174 -23.18 54.93 3.89
C GLU A 174 -23.98 53.65 4.19
N ALA A 175 -25.13 53.77 4.86
CA ALA A 175 -26.00 52.66 5.20
C ALA A 175 -26.97 52.36 4.03
N TYR A 176 -26.41 51.88 2.93
CA TYR A 176 -27.15 51.70 1.67
C TYR A 176 -28.22 50.59 1.76
N ALA A 177 -28.01 49.56 2.59
CA ALA A 177 -28.99 48.48 2.76
C ALA A 177 -30.32 48.96 3.36
N ASP A 178 -30.24 49.79 4.40
CA ASP A 178 -31.44 50.38 5.01
C ASP A 178 -32.12 51.36 4.06
N ALA A 179 -31.35 52.11 3.27
CA ALA A 179 -31.89 53.03 2.28
C ALA A 179 -32.73 52.28 1.22
N VAL A 180 -32.20 51.19 0.67
CA VAL A 180 -32.91 50.36 -0.31
C VAL A 180 -34.15 49.74 0.32
N ARG A 181 -34.06 49.19 1.54
CA ARG A 181 -35.23 48.63 2.24
C ARG A 181 -36.34 49.65 2.48
N PHE A 182 -35.99 50.86 2.92
CA PHE A 182 -36.96 51.93 3.12
C PHE A 182 -37.62 52.35 1.81
N TYR A 183 -36.86 52.39 0.72
CA TYR A 183 -37.38 52.72 -0.60
C TYR A 183 -38.28 51.61 -1.19
N THR A 184 -37.84 50.35 -1.15
CA THR A 184 -38.64 49.19 -1.63
C THR A 184 -39.95 49.06 -0.84
N GLY A 185 -39.93 49.32 0.48
CA GLY A 185 -41.15 49.33 1.30
C GLY A 185 -42.13 50.47 0.98
N ALA A 186 -41.63 51.61 0.49
CA ALA A 186 -42.44 52.75 0.07
C ALA A 186 -42.91 52.68 -1.41
N MET A 187 -42.22 51.89 -2.25
CA MET A 187 -42.48 51.74 -3.68
C MET A 187 -43.95 51.41 -4.02
N PRO A 188 -44.66 50.49 -3.33
CA PRO A 188 -46.08 50.22 -3.63
C PRO A 188 -46.98 51.44 -3.38
N ILE A 189 -46.65 52.27 -2.39
CA ILE A 189 -47.41 53.49 -2.05
C ILE A 189 -47.13 54.56 -3.10
N PHE A 190 -45.88 54.69 -3.56
CA PHE A 190 -45.54 55.60 -4.66
C PHE A 190 -46.12 55.15 -6.00
N LYS A 191 -46.26 53.84 -6.26
CA LYS A 191 -46.95 53.34 -7.45
C LYS A 191 -48.46 53.63 -7.42
N ALA A 192 -49.11 53.57 -6.25
CA ALA A 192 -50.55 53.78 -6.13
C ALA A 192 -50.96 55.26 -5.96
N TYR A 193 -50.17 56.07 -5.25
CA TYR A 193 -50.52 57.44 -4.83
C TYR A 193 -49.43 58.48 -5.16
N GLY A 194 -48.39 58.09 -5.91
CA GLY A 194 -47.24 58.95 -6.19
C GLY A 194 -47.52 60.11 -7.15
N GLU A 195 -48.57 60.03 -7.97
CA GLU A 195 -48.91 61.09 -8.94
C GLU A 195 -49.83 62.19 -8.36
N SER A 196 -50.25 62.06 -7.10
CA SER A 196 -51.11 63.03 -6.42
C SER A 196 -50.41 63.63 -5.20
N SER A 197 -50.77 63.19 -4.00
CA SER A 197 -50.36 63.84 -2.74
C SER A 197 -48.89 63.65 -2.37
N PHE A 198 -48.16 62.74 -3.02
CA PHE A 198 -46.78 62.37 -2.67
C PHE A 198 -45.76 62.62 -3.80
N GLN A 199 -46.10 63.42 -4.81
CA GLN A 199 -45.25 63.63 -6.01
C GLN A 199 -43.87 64.21 -5.69
N ASP A 200 -43.79 65.19 -4.78
CA ASP A 200 -42.52 65.79 -4.40
C ASP A 200 -41.67 64.86 -3.54
N CYS A 201 -42.29 64.07 -2.66
CA CYS A 201 -41.61 63.02 -1.90
C CYS A 201 -41.08 61.92 -2.82
N LYS A 202 -41.87 61.51 -3.82
CA LYS A 202 -41.46 60.51 -4.82
C LYS A 202 -40.24 60.99 -5.60
N ARG A 203 -40.30 62.19 -6.17
CA ARG A 203 -39.19 62.79 -6.93
C ARG A 203 -37.90 62.91 -6.12
N ALA A 204 -37.99 63.46 -4.90
CA ALA A 204 -36.83 63.59 -4.02
C ALA A 204 -36.27 62.23 -3.57
N SER A 205 -37.13 61.21 -3.40
CA SER A 205 -36.68 59.84 -3.10
C SER A 205 -36.03 59.15 -4.31
N GLU A 206 -36.53 59.37 -5.52
CA GLU A 206 -35.95 58.85 -6.77
C GLU A 206 -34.58 59.46 -7.05
N GLU A 207 -34.40 60.78 -6.85
CA GLU A 207 -33.11 61.47 -6.97
C GLU A 207 -32.07 60.94 -5.97
N ALA A 208 -32.50 60.71 -4.72
CA ALA A 208 -31.66 60.08 -3.70
C ALA A 208 -31.26 58.65 -4.11
N VAL A 209 -32.19 57.88 -4.68
CA VAL A 209 -31.91 56.51 -5.17
C VAL A 209 -30.95 56.51 -6.36
N VAL A 210 -31.06 57.44 -7.32
CA VAL A 210 -30.08 57.55 -8.43
C VAL A 210 -28.67 57.82 -7.89
N THR A 211 -28.56 58.65 -6.86
CA THR A 211 -27.27 58.92 -6.19
C THR A 211 -26.74 57.66 -5.49
N ILE A 212 -27.63 56.90 -4.81
CA ILE A 212 -27.29 55.62 -4.19
C ILE A 212 -26.83 54.60 -5.25
N THR A 213 -27.53 54.48 -6.37
CA THR A 213 -27.16 53.59 -7.48
C THR A 213 -25.78 53.94 -8.03
N LYS A 214 -25.46 55.24 -8.20
CA LYS A 214 -24.14 55.68 -8.66
C LYS A 214 -23.03 55.35 -7.66
N ASN A 215 -23.29 55.52 -6.36
CA ASN A 215 -22.33 55.18 -5.31
C ASN A 215 -22.14 53.66 -5.19
N LEU A 216 -23.22 52.88 -5.28
CA LEU A 216 -23.16 51.41 -5.27
C LEU A 216 -22.44 50.87 -6.50
N GLN A 217 -22.61 51.47 -7.68
CA GLN A 217 -21.80 51.16 -8.87
C GLN A 217 -20.32 51.47 -8.61
N GLY A 218 -19.99 52.63 -8.04
CA GLY A 218 -18.61 52.98 -7.65
C GLY A 218 -17.97 51.96 -6.70
N LYS A 219 -18.72 51.49 -5.70
CA LYS A 219 -18.30 50.43 -4.76
C LYS A 219 -18.14 49.06 -5.44
N LEU A 220 -19.01 48.74 -6.39
CA LEU A 220 -18.89 47.52 -7.19
C LEU A 220 -17.60 47.49 -8.04
N PHE A 221 -17.20 48.64 -8.59
CA PHE A 221 -16.07 48.75 -9.51
C PHE A 221 -14.73 49.11 -8.86
N SER A 222 -14.70 49.44 -7.57
CA SER A 222 -13.46 49.78 -6.85
C SER A 222 -12.69 48.52 -6.45
N ASP A 223 -11.40 48.45 -6.79
CA ASP A 223 -10.52 47.32 -6.51
C ASP A 223 -10.05 47.25 -5.03
N SER A 224 -10.39 48.26 -4.21
CA SER A 224 -10.00 48.36 -2.79
C SER A 224 -11.01 47.81 -1.79
N GLU A 225 -12.22 47.47 -2.23
CA GLU A 225 -13.31 47.05 -1.33
C GLU A 225 -13.45 45.51 -1.28
N SER A 226 -13.87 45.01 -0.10
CA SER A 226 -13.96 43.57 0.19
C SER A 226 -15.03 42.89 -0.66
N ILE A 227 -14.82 41.61 -0.95
CA ILE A 227 -15.70 40.78 -1.78
C ILE A 227 -17.14 40.78 -1.25
N GLN A 228 -17.32 40.81 0.08
CA GLN A 228 -18.61 40.93 0.76
C GLN A 228 -19.32 42.25 0.46
N THR A 229 -18.63 43.39 0.54
CA THR A 229 -19.24 44.71 0.23
C THR A 229 -19.61 44.84 -1.24
N ARG A 230 -18.85 44.20 -2.13
CA ARG A 230 -19.14 44.12 -3.58
C ARG A 230 -20.37 43.24 -3.86
N ALA A 231 -20.46 42.11 -3.18
CA ALA A 231 -21.60 41.19 -3.21
C ALA A 231 -22.89 41.87 -2.70
N GLU A 232 -22.82 42.51 -1.54
CA GLU A 232 -23.93 43.27 -0.95
C GLU A 232 -24.36 44.41 -1.87
N ALA A 233 -23.41 45.17 -2.45
CA ALA A 233 -23.72 46.21 -3.42
C ALA A 233 -24.46 45.66 -4.65
N ALA A 234 -24.07 44.49 -5.17
CA ALA A 234 -24.75 43.86 -6.30
C ALA A 234 -26.16 43.35 -5.95
N VAL A 235 -26.36 42.79 -4.75
CA VAL A 235 -27.70 42.41 -4.26
C VAL A 235 -28.59 43.63 -4.09
N LEU A 236 -28.07 44.72 -3.55
CA LEU A 236 -28.79 45.99 -3.39
C LEU A 236 -29.16 46.61 -4.74
N LEU A 237 -28.29 46.50 -5.75
CA LEU A 237 -28.60 46.93 -7.11
C LEU A 237 -29.71 46.09 -7.76
N LYS A 238 -29.78 44.78 -7.48
CA LYS A 238 -30.89 43.93 -7.92
C LYS A 238 -32.23 44.29 -7.25
N GLN A 239 -32.21 44.62 -5.96
CA GLN A 239 -33.41 45.07 -5.23
C GLN A 239 -33.97 46.41 -5.74
N LEU A 240 -33.17 47.18 -6.50
CA LEU A 240 -33.55 48.43 -7.15
C LEU A 240 -33.99 48.25 -8.63
N ASP A 241 -34.24 47.01 -9.09
CA ASP A 241 -34.65 46.65 -10.46
C ASP A 241 -33.65 47.09 -11.57
N PHE A 242 -32.35 47.21 -11.26
CA PHE A 242 -31.34 47.51 -12.28
C PHE A 242 -31.03 46.27 -13.16
N PRO A 243 -30.88 46.39 -14.50
CA PRO A 243 -30.59 45.23 -15.36
C PRO A 243 -29.16 44.72 -15.13
N VAL A 244 -29.04 43.60 -14.43
CA VAL A 244 -27.76 43.03 -13.97
C VAL A 244 -27.10 42.12 -15.02
N ASP A 245 -27.81 41.75 -16.10
CA ASP A 245 -27.34 40.76 -17.09
C ASP A 245 -26.06 41.19 -17.84
N GLY A 246 -25.87 42.49 -18.07
CA GLY A 246 -24.66 43.04 -18.69
C GLY A 246 -23.42 43.05 -17.78
N LEU A 247 -23.59 42.83 -16.47
CA LEU A 247 -22.52 42.82 -15.46
C LEU A 247 -21.99 41.41 -15.16
N LYS A 248 -22.68 40.37 -15.63
CA LYS A 248 -22.37 38.96 -15.37
C LYS A 248 -20.92 38.62 -15.78
N VAL A 249 -20.55 38.90 -17.03
CA VAL A 249 -19.24 38.49 -17.61
C VAL A 249 -18.06 39.14 -16.88
N ARG A 250 -18.14 40.45 -16.60
CA ARG A 250 -17.04 41.19 -15.94
C ARG A 250 -16.88 40.85 -14.46
N LEU A 251 -17.97 40.46 -13.80
CA LEU A 251 -17.93 40.01 -12.42
C LEU A 251 -17.34 38.59 -12.31
N PHE A 252 -17.64 37.71 -13.28
CA PHE A 252 -17.01 36.39 -13.38
C PHE A 252 -15.50 36.48 -13.71
N GLU A 253 -15.08 37.35 -14.63
CA GLU A 253 -13.65 37.57 -14.92
C GLU A 253 -12.87 38.05 -13.67
N LYS A 254 -13.48 38.90 -12.84
CA LYS A 254 -12.85 39.35 -11.58
C LYS A 254 -12.82 38.25 -10.50
N LEU A 255 -13.82 37.37 -10.47
CA LEU A 255 -13.82 36.21 -9.58
C LEU A 255 -12.75 35.19 -10.00
N GLU A 256 -12.58 34.95 -11.31
CA GLU A 256 -11.50 34.13 -11.86
C GLU A 256 -10.11 34.67 -11.51
N GLN A 257 -9.92 36.00 -11.55
CA GLN A 257 -8.66 36.64 -11.15
C GLN A 257 -8.36 36.44 -9.66
N SER A 258 -9.37 36.50 -8.79
CA SER A 258 -9.19 36.25 -7.35
C SER A 258 -8.90 34.77 -7.00
N MET A 259 -9.18 33.82 -7.90
CA MET A 259 -8.79 32.41 -7.69
C MET A 259 -7.27 32.20 -7.71
N GLY A 260 -6.51 33.12 -8.30
CA GLY A 260 -5.05 33.08 -8.25
C GLY A 260 -4.50 33.24 -6.83
N ASP A 261 -5.18 34.02 -5.98
CA ASP A 261 -4.78 34.30 -4.60
C ASP A 261 -5.17 33.17 -3.63
N LEU A 262 -6.17 32.34 -3.99
CA LEU A 262 -6.60 31.17 -3.21
C LEU A 262 -5.69 29.94 -3.37
N GLN A 263 -4.70 29.95 -4.29
CA GLN A 263 -3.83 28.77 -4.47
C GLN A 263 -3.09 28.40 -3.18
N VAL A 264 -3.29 27.15 -2.73
CA VAL A 264 -2.53 26.54 -1.63
C VAL A 264 -1.02 26.65 -1.93
N LYS A 265 -0.32 27.56 -1.23
CA LYS A 265 1.14 27.66 -1.27
C LYS A 265 1.74 26.62 -0.34
N ILE A 266 2.05 25.44 -0.90
CA ILE A 266 2.52 24.28 -0.13
C ILE A 266 3.94 24.48 0.45
N GLY A 267 4.75 25.38 -0.12
CA GLY A 267 6.09 25.70 0.40
C GLY A 267 6.09 26.26 1.83
N ASP A 268 5.06 27.04 2.18
CA ASP A 268 4.91 27.63 3.51
C ASP A 268 4.41 26.59 4.55
N ILE A 269 3.72 25.54 4.08
CA ILE A 269 3.26 24.39 4.87
C ILE A 269 4.46 23.51 5.27
N ALA A 270 5.46 23.34 4.39
CA ALA A 270 6.66 22.57 4.71
C ALA A 270 7.56 23.27 5.75
N GLY A 271 7.73 24.60 5.66
CA GLY A 271 8.49 25.38 6.63
C GLY A 271 7.93 25.32 8.05
N ALA A 272 6.60 25.30 8.19
CA ALA A 272 5.93 25.17 9.49
C ALA A 272 6.08 23.78 10.17
N LEU A 273 6.57 22.76 9.45
CA LEU A 273 6.85 21.42 9.99
C LEU A 273 8.30 21.27 10.47
N GLU A 274 9.24 22.04 9.92
CA GLU A 274 10.63 22.04 10.38
C GLU A 274 10.82 22.79 11.72
N GLU A 275 9.92 23.72 12.04
CA GLU A 275 9.91 24.44 13.33
C GLU A 275 9.24 23.64 14.48
N SER A 276 8.63 22.49 14.21
CA SER A 276 7.75 21.77 15.16
C SER A 276 8.31 20.45 15.71
N ASN A 277 9.57 20.43 16.17
CA ASN A 277 10.10 19.29 16.95
C ASN A 277 9.77 19.36 18.47
N ASP A 278 8.90 20.28 18.92
CA ASP A 278 8.49 20.39 20.32
C ASP A 278 7.05 19.83 20.55
N GLU A 279 6.92 19.02 21.61
CA GLU A 279 5.87 18.03 21.92
C GLU A 279 4.43 18.53 22.21
N HIS A 280 3.86 19.49 21.46
CA HIS A 280 2.47 19.94 21.70
C HIS A 280 1.56 19.85 20.46
N GLU A 281 1.08 18.62 20.19
CA GLU A 281 0.20 18.24 19.06
C GLU A 281 -1.20 18.90 19.03
N ASN A 282 -1.66 19.62 20.07
CA ASN A 282 -3.04 20.09 20.12
C ASN A 282 -3.27 21.58 19.80
N ASN A 283 -2.22 22.39 19.58
CA ASN A 283 -2.39 23.84 19.35
C ASN A 283 -2.02 24.33 17.93
N LEU A 284 -1.50 23.47 17.04
CA LEU A 284 -1.04 23.89 15.70
C LEU A 284 -2.12 23.88 14.60
N GLN A 285 -3.38 23.56 14.91
CA GLN A 285 -4.49 23.72 13.97
C GLN A 285 -4.76 25.20 13.60
N LEU A 286 -4.24 26.16 14.36
CA LEU A 286 -4.61 27.58 14.25
C LEU A 286 -3.67 28.45 13.39
N GLY A 287 -2.47 28.01 13.01
CA GLY A 287 -1.46 28.90 12.39
C GLY A 287 -1.66 29.17 10.90
N PHE A 288 -1.79 28.10 10.10
CA PHE A 288 -1.96 28.18 8.63
C PHE A 288 -3.42 28.13 8.17
N SER A 289 -4.31 27.63 9.04
CA SER A 289 -5.74 27.58 8.76
C SER A 289 -6.30 28.99 8.53
N VAL A 290 -5.93 29.96 9.36
CA VAL A 290 -6.60 31.27 9.44
C VAL A 290 -6.60 32.09 8.13
N PRO A 291 -5.49 32.29 7.38
CA PRO A 291 -5.53 33.08 6.14
C PRO A 291 -6.16 32.36 4.94
N HIS A 292 -5.93 31.04 4.80
CA HIS A 292 -6.54 30.26 3.72
C HIS A 292 -8.04 30.09 3.93
N ASP A 293 -8.44 29.77 5.16
CA ASP A 293 -9.83 29.64 5.58
C ASP A 293 -10.59 30.98 5.49
N ALA A 294 -9.95 32.10 5.80
CA ALA A 294 -10.52 33.43 5.55
C ALA A 294 -10.77 33.68 4.05
N SER A 295 -9.80 33.34 3.19
CA SER A 295 -9.91 33.52 1.73
C SER A 295 -10.97 32.61 1.10
N VAL A 296 -11.08 31.36 1.58
CA VAL A 296 -12.11 30.40 1.15
C VAL A 296 -13.49 30.84 1.62
N ARG A 297 -13.64 31.35 2.86
CA ARG A 297 -14.91 31.94 3.32
C ARG A 297 -15.32 33.15 2.51
N GLU A 298 -14.39 34.04 2.17
CA GLU A 298 -14.66 35.19 1.31
C GLU A 298 -15.13 34.76 -0.09
N PHE A 299 -14.50 33.71 -0.66
CA PHE A 299 -14.94 33.11 -1.91
C PHE A 299 -16.36 32.51 -1.81
N VAL A 300 -16.64 31.76 -0.74
CA VAL A 300 -17.93 31.10 -0.48
C VAL A 300 -19.04 32.14 -0.29
N GLU A 301 -18.78 33.24 0.41
CA GLU A 301 -19.71 34.37 0.54
C GLU A 301 -19.95 35.07 -0.81
N ALA A 302 -18.91 35.19 -1.64
CA ALA A 302 -19.06 35.67 -3.02
C ALA A 302 -20.01 34.77 -3.80
N VAL A 303 -19.79 33.46 -3.79
CA VAL A 303 -20.62 32.47 -4.49
C VAL A 303 -22.06 32.53 -4.00
N ARG A 304 -22.31 32.67 -2.69
CA ARG A 304 -23.66 32.88 -2.13
C ARG A 304 -24.32 34.12 -2.73
N ALA A 305 -23.60 35.23 -2.80
CA ALA A 305 -24.14 36.46 -3.38
C ALA A 305 -24.40 36.33 -4.88
N TYR A 306 -23.49 35.70 -5.63
CA TYR A 306 -23.66 35.46 -7.07
C TYR A 306 -24.88 34.60 -7.38
N ARG A 307 -25.15 33.57 -6.57
CA ARG A 307 -26.36 32.73 -6.70
C ARG A 307 -27.64 33.54 -6.46
N ILE A 308 -27.64 34.47 -5.50
CA ILE A 308 -28.78 35.38 -5.27
C ILE A 308 -28.97 36.32 -6.46
N ILE A 309 -27.89 36.76 -7.10
CA ILE A 309 -27.93 37.72 -8.21
C ILE A 309 -28.32 37.02 -9.52
N PHE A 310 -27.77 35.86 -9.83
CA PHE A 310 -27.92 35.14 -11.10
C PHE A 310 -28.34 33.66 -10.91
N PRO A 311 -29.65 33.37 -10.81
CA PRO A 311 -30.16 32.00 -10.66
C PRO A 311 -29.74 31.07 -11.81
N ASP A 312 -29.67 31.58 -13.05
CA ASP A 312 -29.34 30.78 -14.25
C ASP A 312 -27.83 30.50 -14.43
N SER A 313 -26.98 30.86 -13.45
CA SER A 313 -25.51 30.79 -13.57
C SER A 313 -24.84 29.71 -12.72
N GLU A 314 -25.63 28.87 -12.03
CA GLU A 314 -25.12 27.80 -11.15
C GLU A 314 -24.15 26.86 -11.90
N SER A 315 -24.42 26.53 -13.17
CA SER A 315 -23.52 25.70 -14.00
C SER A 315 -22.14 26.33 -14.28
N GLN A 316 -22.03 27.65 -14.29
CA GLN A 316 -20.75 28.35 -14.47
C GLN A 316 -19.98 28.43 -13.16
N LEU A 317 -20.69 28.61 -12.04
CA LEU A 317 -20.10 28.57 -10.70
C LEU A 317 -19.55 27.17 -10.36
N ILE A 318 -20.26 26.10 -10.73
CA ILE A 318 -19.79 24.73 -10.55
C ILE A 318 -18.49 24.49 -11.32
N LYS A 319 -18.42 24.91 -12.59
CA LYS A 319 -17.19 24.79 -13.41
C LYS A 319 -15.99 25.53 -12.81
N LEU A 320 -16.22 26.72 -12.25
CA LEU A 320 -15.17 27.50 -11.59
C LEU A 320 -14.68 26.82 -10.31
N SER A 321 -15.59 26.25 -9.53
CA SER A 321 -15.25 25.44 -8.36
C SER A 321 -14.50 24.16 -8.74
N GLU A 322 -14.89 23.48 -9.83
CA GLU A 322 -14.16 22.34 -10.38
C GLU A 322 -12.73 22.72 -10.80
N ASP A 323 -12.57 23.82 -11.54
CA ASP A 323 -11.26 24.34 -11.97
C ASP A 323 -10.36 24.73 -10.79
N LEU A 324 -10.93 25.28 -9.71
CA LEU A 324 -10.21 25.59 -8.48
C LEU A 324 -9.66 24.30 -7.84
N ILE A 325 -10.51 23.27 -7.71
CA ILE A 325 -10.13 21.95 -7.20
C ILE A 325 -9.03 21.34 -8.07
N THR A 326 -9.16 21.39 -9.41
CA THR A 326 -8.12 20.90 -10.32
C THR A 326 -6.79 21.61 -10.08
N LYS A 327 -6.79 22.94 -9.95
CA LYS A 327 -5.56 23.73 -9.72
C LYS A 327 -4.90 23.38 -8.38
N HIS A 328 -5.67 23.15 -7.31
CA HIS A 328 -5.13 22.71 -6.02
C HIS A 328 -4.45 21.34 -6.12
N PHE A 329 -5.10 20.38 -6.79
CA PHE A 329 -4.51 19.05 -6.97
C PHE A 329 -3.33 19.05 -7.93
N LEU A 330 -3.33 19.86 -9.00
CA LEU A 330 -2.16 20.01 -9.89
C LEU A 330 -0.94 20.60 -9.16
N THR A 331 -1.18 21.59 -8.28
CA THR A 331 -0.12 22.17 -7.44
C THR A 331 0.44 21.12 -6.48
N THR A 332 -0.45 20.30 -5.91
CA THR A 332 -0.10 19.16 -5.07
C THR A 332 0.74 18.13 -5.85
N GLU A 333 0.31 17.74 -7.06
CA GLU A 333 1.00 16.79 -7.93
C GLU A 333 2.40 17.26 -8.35
N GLN A 334 2.59 18.56 -8.58
CA GLN A 334 3.92 19.13 -8.88
C GLN A 334 4.84 19.04 -7.67
N TYR A 335 4.33 19.28 -6.47
CA TYR A 335 5.06 19.13 -5.22
C TYR A 335 5.38 17.65 -4.89
N MET A 336 4.51 16.71 -5.26
CA MET A 336 4.75 15.26 -5.08
C MET A 336 5.94 14.71 -5.89
N LYS A 337 6.50 15.48 -6.84
CA LYS A 337 7.75 15.10 -7.52
C LYS A 337 8.97 15.27 -6.60
N GLU A 338 8.84 16.05 -5.53
CA GLU A 338 9.81 16.18 -4.45
C GLU A 338 9.46 15.20 -3.32
N ARG A 339 10.43 14.84 -2.45
CA ARG A 339 10.17 13.90 -1.35
C ARG A 339 9.25 14.52 -0.32
N VAL A 340 8.00 14.05 -0.25
CA VAL A 340 7.00 14.51 0.73
C VAL A 340 6.76 13.44 1.79
N SER A 341 6.69 13.86 3.06
CA SER A 341 6.28 12.97 4.16
C SER A 341 4.77 12.69 4.12
N THR A 342 4.37 11.48 4.52
CA THR A 342 2.95 11.08 4.58
C THR A 342 2.10 12.06 5.40
N ALA A 343 2.64 12.57 6.51
CA ALA A 343 1.96 13.54 7.37
C ALA A 343 1.68 14.88 6.65
N THR A 344 2.63 15.37 5.84
CA THR A 344 2.46 16.59 5.05
C THR A 344 1.39 16.38 3.97
N PHE A 345 1.41 15.23 3.30
CA PHE A 345 0.41 14.88 2.30
C PHE A 345 -1.00 14.81 2.89
N LEU A 346 -1.16 14.15 4.05
CA LEU A 346 -2.44 14.08 4.77
C LEU A 346 -2.93 15.47 5.16
N ARG A 347 -2.04 16.36 5.61
CA ARG A 347 -2.42 17.73 5.97
C ARG A 347 -2.92 18.52 4.75
N VAL A 348 -2.24 18.39 3.61
CA VAL A 348 -2.68 19.03 2.35
C VAL A 348 -4.03 18.48 1.89
N LEU A 349 -4.22 17.16 1.94
CA LEU A 349 -5.48 16.51 1.57
C LEU A 349 -6.63 16.95 2.49
N ARG A 350 -6.37 17.12 3.80
CA ARG A 350 -7.35 17.63 4.77
C ARG A 350 -7.76 19.06 4.49
N ILE A 351 -6.80 19.94 4.14
CA ILE A 351 -7.09 21.33 3.79
C ILE A 351 -8.01 21.35 2.56
N ILE A 352 -7.63 20.66 1.48
CA ILE A 352 -8.42 20.60 0.24
C ILE A 352 -9.82 20.03 0.49
N TRP A 353 -9.94 18.97 1.31
CA TRP A 353 -11.25 18.39 1.63
C TRP A 353 -12.14 19.35 2.44
N ASN A 354 -11.57 20.07 3.41
CA ASN A 354 -12.30 21.07 4.17
C ASN A 354 -12.76 22.22 3.25
N ASP A 355 -11.93 22.68 2.33
CA ASP A 355 -12.30 23.72 1.37
C ASP A 355 -13.48 23.26 0.49
N VAL A 356 -13.46 22.00 0.02
CA VAL A 356 -14.55 21.41 -0.76
C VAL A 356 -15.85 21.32 0.06
N LEU A 357 -15.78 20.93 1.34
CA LEU A 357 -16.95 20.88 2.22
C LEU A 357 -17.60 22.26 2.39
N VAL A 358 -16.79 23.31 2.60
CA VAL A 358 -17.31 24.68 2.77
C VAL A 358 -17.94 25.20 1.46
N ILE A 359 -17.39 24.81 0.30
CA ILE A 359 -17.95 25.16 -1.01
C ILE A 359 -19.26 24.39 -1.30
N ASP A 360 -19.33 23.11 -0.92
CA ASP A 360 -20.52 22.25 -1.13
C ASP A 360 -21.75 22.73 -0.32
N GLU A 361 -21.55 23.32 0.87
CA GLU A 361 -22.63 23.96 1.63
C GLU A 361 -23.41 25.02 0.83
N VAL A 362 -22.77 25.63 -0.17
CA VAL A 362 -23.35 26.71 -0.99
C VAL A 362 -23.89 26.21 -2.33
N LEU A 363 -23.32 25.13 -2.85
CA LEU A 363 -23.65 24.50 -4.13
C LEU A 363 -24.11 23.05 -3.90
N PRO A 364 -25.33 22.82 -3.37
CA PRO A 364 -25.78 21.48 -2.95
C PRO A 364 -26.14 20.53 -4.11
N GLU A 365 -25.83 20.87 -5.36
CA GLU A 365 -25.89 19.89 -6.45
C GLU A 365 -24.64 19.03 -6.35
N GLY A 366 -24.76 17.85 -5.72
CA GLY A 366 -23.68 16.96 -5.26
C GLY A 366 -22.67 16.39 -6.28
N LEU A 367 -22.36 17.12 -7.35
CA LEU A 367 -21.34 16.82 -8.36
C LEU A 367 -19.92 17.15 -7.87
N LEU A 368 -19.76 18.11 -6.94
CA LEU A 368 -18.45 18.55 -6.44
C LEU A 368 -17.76 17.47 -5.59
N HIS A 369 -18.51 16.72 -4.77
CA HIS A 369 -17.99 15.59 -4.02
C HIS A 369 -17.47 14.47 -4.92
N ASP A 370 -18.21 14.12 -5.99
CA ASP A 370 -17.82 13.09 -6.95
C ASP A 370 -16.62 13.54 -7.80
N TYR A 371 -16.56 14.82 -8.15
CA TYR A 371 -15.43 15.40 -8.86
C TYR A 371 -14.17 15.41 -7.98
N CYS A 372 -14.26 15.89 -6.74
CA CYS A 372 -13.16 15.86 -5.77
C CYS A 372 -12.68 14.42 -5.51
N PHE A 373 -13.60 13.46 -5.46
CA PHE A 373 -13.24 12.04 -5.33
C PHE A 373 -12.39 11.55 -6.52
N LYS A 374 -12.79 11.87 -7.76
CA LYS A 374 -12.01 11.50 -8.96
C LYS A 374 -10.64 12.15 -9.02
N VAL A 375 -10.53 13.44 -8.68
CA VAL A 375 -9.25 14.15 -8.74
C VAL A 375 -8.32 13.69 -7.61
N SER A 376 -8.85 13.49 -6.40
CA SER A 376 -8.07 12.91 -5.29
C SER A 376 -7.63 11.47 -5.58
N GLN A 377 -8.42 10.69 -6.30
CA GLN A 377 -8.01 9.35 -6.78
C GLN A 377 -6.73 9.42 -7.62
N SER A 378 -6.63 10.39 -8.54
CA SER A 378 -5.43 10.62 -9.35
C SER A 378 -4.24 11.05 -8.49
N ALA A 379 -4.45 12.02 -7.60
CA ALA A 379 -3.39 12.58 -6.76
C ALA A 379 -2.80 11.53 -5.81
N VAL A 380 -3.64 10.72 -5.16
CA VAL A 380 -3.20 9.65 -4.24
C VAL A 380 -2.46 8.56 -5.01
N LYS A 381 -2.93 8.18 -6.21
CA LYS A 381 -2.21 7.22 -7.07
C LYS A 381 -0.83 7.75 -7.48
N GLN A 382 -0.73 9.03 -7.84
CA GLN A 382 0.55 9.66 -8.17
C GLN A 382 1.49 9.76 -6.97
N TYR A 383 0.96 10.02 -5.77
CA TYR A 383 1.72 9.97 -4.52
C TYR A 383 2.38 8.59 -4.34
N PHE A 384 1.60 7.50 -4.39
CA PHE A 384 2.17 6.15 -4.26
C PHE A 384 3.21 5.86 -5.35
N SER A 385 2.93 6.22 -6.60
CA SER A 385 3.88 6.02 -7.71
C SER A 385 5.20 6.78 -7.52
N SER A 386 5.14 8.02 -7.01
CA SER A 386 6.32 8.82 -6.65
C SER A 386 7.12 8.16 -5.53
N THR A 387 6.46 7.73 -4.46
CA THR A 387 7.14 7.12 -3.31
C THR A 387 7.81 5.79 -3.66
N PHE A 388 7.17 4.94 -4.50
CA PHE A 388 7.82 3.72 -5.02
C PHE A 388 9.02 4.04 -5.93
N SER A 389 8.95 5.12 -6.71
CA SER A 389 10.07 5.57 -7.55
C SER A 389 11.25 6.07 -6.70
N HIS A 390 10.98 6.82 -5.63
CA HIS A 390 12.00 7.25 -4.67
C HIS A 390 12.63 6.07 -3.92
N LEU A 391 11.84 5.03 -3.57
CA LEU A 391 12.38 3.80 -2.98
C LEU A 391 13.33 3.07 -3.94
N LEU A 392 12.96 2.97 -5.23
CA LEU A 392 13.82 2.37 -6.25
C LEU A 392 15.14 3.14 -6.42
N GLN A 393 15.07 4.47 -6.32
CA GLN A 393 16.23 5.34 -6.37
C GLN A 393 17.11 5.15 -5.13
N ASP A 394 16.54 5.08 -3.91
CA ASP A 394 17.30 4.82 -2.68
C ASP A 394 18.04 3.48 -2.69
N VAL A 395 17.40 2.43 -3.20
CA VAL A 395 18.05 1.12 -3.36
C VAL A 395 19.15 1.20 -4.41
N SER A 396 18.94 1.94 -5.50
CA SER A 396 19.96 2.15 -6.54
C SER A 396 21.16 2.94 -6.01
N ASP A 397 20.94 4.02 -5.27
CA ASP A 397 22.00 4.87 -4.73
C ASP A 397 22.80 4.14 -3.65
N ALA A 398 22.14 3.36 -2.78
CA ALA A 398 22.79 2.47 -1.83
C ALA A 398 23.74 1.46 -2.52
N LEU A 399 23.35 0.94 -3.69
CA LEU A 399 24.17 0.02 -4.50
C LEU A 399 25.28 0.74 -5.29
N MET A 400 25.03 1.97 -5.75
CA MET A 400 26.00 2.74 -6.53
C MET A 400 27.11 3.36 -5.67
N ASN A 401 26.92 3.48 -4.35
CA ASN A 401 27.97 3.84 -3.40
C ASN A 401 29.19 2.89 -3.43
N VAL A 402 29.08 1.72 -4.08
CA VAL A 402 30.21 0.81 -4.41
C VAL A 402 31.21 1.41 -5.41
N HIS A 403 30.85 2.48 -6.12
CA HIS A 403 31.77 3.14 -7.06
C HIS A 403 32.58 4.28 -6.41
N VAL A 404 32.16 4.73 -5.22
CA VAL A 404 32.83 5.79 -4.48
C VAL A 404 33.84 5.14 -3.53
N LYS A 405 35.14 5.31 -3.80
CA LYS A 405 36.22 4.93 -2.87
C LYS A 405 36.14 5.85 -1.64
N PRO A 406 35.78 5.36 -0.43
CA PRO A 406 36.00 6.15 0.77
C PRO A 406 37.49 6.13 1.09
N LYS A 407 38.05 7.29 1.44
CA LYS A 407 39.49 7.46 1.67
C LYS A 407 40.02 6.76 2.94
N ASP A 408 39.18 6.23 3.83
CA ASP A 408 39.62 5.89 5.21
C ASP A 408 39.07 4.59 5.83
N VAL A 409 38.49 3.64 5.08
CA VAL A 409 38.08 2.34 5.67
C VAL A 409 38.63 1.18 4.85
N SER A 410 39.41 0.31 5.50
CA SER A 410 40.03 -0.91 4.96
C SER A 410 39.24 -1.55 3.82
N GLU A 411 39.93 -1.88 2.73
CA GLU A 411 39.44 -2.47 1.46
C GLU A 411 38.63 -3.78 1.62
N GLU A 412 38.54 -4.32 2.84
CA GLU A 412 37.99 -5.65 3.15
C GLU A 412 36.46 -5.70 3.37
N HIS A 413 35.74 -4.57 3.48
CA HIS A 413 34.30 -4.59 3.84
C HIS A 413 33.36 -3.83 2.88
N HIS A 414 33.87 -3.29 1.77
CA HIS A 414 33.08 -2.39 0.91
C HIS A 414 31.86 -3.04 0.26
N LEU A 415 32.00 -4.29 -0.20
CA LEU A 415 30.89 -5.04 -0.82
C LEU A 415 29.84 -5.47 0.21
N GLN A 416 30.27 -5.77 1.43
CA GLN A 416 29.38 -6.14 2.53
C GLN A 416 28.57 -4.94 3.04
N VAL A 417 29.20 -3.75 3.14
CA VAL A 417 28.50 -2.51 3.49
C VAL A 417 27.44 -2.17 2.45
N ALA A 418 27.73 -2.32 1.15
CA ALA A 418 26.75 -2.09 0.11
C ALA A 418 25.61 -3.12 0.10
N LEU A 419 25.91 -4.39 0.38
CA LEU A 419 24.90 -5.43 0.52
C LEU A 419 23.96 -5.13 1.70
N GLU A 420 24.51 -4.82 2.88
CA GLU A 420 23.70 -4.48 4.07
C GLU A 420 22.95 -3.16 3.90
N SER A 421 23.57 -2.15 3.27
CA SER A 421 22.89 -0.90 2.93
C SER A 421 21.73 -1.15 1.94
N GLY A 422 21.92 -1.99 0.92
CA GLY A 422 20.86 -2.33 -0.03
C GLY A 422 19.71 -3.11 0.63
N LYS A 423 20.02 -4.09 1.49
CA LYS A 423 19.04 -4.83 2.29
C LYS A 423 18.23 -3.90 3.20
N ASN A 424 18.92 -3.00 3.91
CA ASN A 424 18.30 -2.07 4.84
C ASN A 424 17.45 -1.04 4.11
N SER A 425 17.93 -0.43 3.02
CA SER A 425 17.14 0.50 2.21
C SER A 425 15.88 -0.17 1.65
N LEU A 426 15.98 -1.42 1.17
CA LEU A 426 14.84 -2.17 0.66
C LEU A 426 13.82 -2.50 1.76
N LEU A 427 14.25 -3.11 2.87
CA LEU A 427 13.34 -3.50 3.96
C LEU A 427 12.77 -2.28 4.69
N LYS A 428 13.63 -1.38 5.14
CA LYS A 428 13.23 -0.20 5.90
C LYS A 428 12.33 0.69 5.04
N GLY A 429 12.71 0.97 3.80
CA GLY A 429 11.90 1.77 2.89
C GLY A 429 10.55 1.13 2.56
N SER A 430 10.50 -0.21 2.41
CA SER A 430 9.21 -0.92 2.22
C SER A 430 8.34 -0.90 3.47
N MET A 431 8.93 -0.98 4.67
CA MET A 431 8.21 -0.90 5.94
C MET A 431 7.73 0.54 6.23
N ASP A 432 8.54 1.55 5.96
CA ASP A 432 8.17 2.96 6.09
C ASP A 432 7.00 3.32 5.17
N LEU A 433 6.96 2.75 3.95
CA LEU A 433 5.80 2.83 3.04
C LEU A 433 4.54 2.21 3.64
N LEU A 434 4.65 1.01 4.22
CA LEU A 434 3.52 0.33 4.85
C LEU A 434 3.03 1.06 6.10
N LEU A 435 3.94 1.64 6.89
CA LEU A 435 3.61 2.50 8.02
C LEU A 435 2.92 3.79 7.56
N GLY A 436 3.39 4.40 6.47
CA GLY A 436 2.72 5.55 5.85
C GLY A 436 1.31 5.20 5.35
N LEU A 437 1.14 4.04 4.73
CA LEU A 437 -0.21 3.57 4.37
C LEU A 437 -1.07 3.35 5.62
N ARG A 438 -0.52 2.79 6.71
CA ARG A 438 -1.27 2.60 7.97
C ARG A 438 -1.75 3.96 8.51
N GLN A 439 -0.89 4.97 8.58
CA GLN A 439 -1.28 6.33 8.99
C GLN A 439 -2.40 6.89 8.11
N LEU A 440 -2.31 6.69 6.80
CA LEU A 440 -3.31 7.17 5.85
C LEU A 440 -4.63 6.39 5.92
N LEU A 441 -4.60 5.14 6.35
CA LEU A 441 -5.78 4.31 6.57
C LEU A 441 -6.44 4.57 7.93
N GLU A 442 -5.69 4.88 8.98
CA GLU A 442 -6.21 5.19 10.32
C GLU A 442 -6.95 6.54 10.37
N ASP A 443 -6.70 7.43 9.40
CA ASP A 443 -7.36 8.72 9.30
C ASP A 443 -8.84 8.61 8.89
N ASN A 444 -9.72 9.21 9.71
CA ASN A 444 -11.19 9.18 9.56
C ASN A 444 -11.75 10.22 8.58
N LEU A 445 -11.07 10.52 7.47
CA LEU A 445 -11.69 11.34 6.42
C LEU A 445 -12.67 10.50 5.60
N ASP A 446 -13.90 10.99 5.42
CA ASP A 446 -14.93 10.34 4.57
C ASP A 446 -14.41 10.04 3.15
N LEU A 447 -13.54 10.92 2.62
CA LEU A 447 -12.85 10.71 1.36
C LEU A 447 -11.92 9.48 1.38
N LEU A 448 -11.14 9.34 2.46
CA LEU A 448 -10.19 8.24 2.64
C LEU A 448 -10.90 6.91 2.91
N VAL A 449 -12.07 6.94 3.56
CA VAL A 449 -12.92 5.75 3.75
C VAL A 449 -13.36 5.18 2.41
N LYS A 450 -13.81 6.03 1.47
CA LYS A 450 -14.17 5.60 0.10
C LYS A 450 -12.96 5.14 -0.72
N LEU A 451 -11.79 5.74 -0.49
CA LEU A 451 -10.55 5.38 -1.19
C LEU A 451 -9.85 4.15 -0.60
N ARG A 452 -10.21 3.68 0.60
CA ARG A 452 -9.48 2.63 1.35
C ARG A 452 -9.24 1.35 0.53
N GLU A 453 -10.26 0.89 -0.17
CA GLU A 453 -10.14 -0.32 -1.02
C GLU A 453 -9.21 -0.06 -2.21
N LEU A 454 -9.39 1.07 -2.91
CA LEU A 454 -8.55 1.47 -4.05
C LEU A 454 -7.09 1.70 -3.67
N MET A 455 -6.83 2.28 -2.50
CA MET A 455 -5.47 2.50 -1.99
C MET A 455 -4.77 1.18 -1.67
N THR A 456 -5.52 0.22 -1.13
CA THR A 456 -5.00 -1.14 -0.92
C THR A 456 -4.60 -1.76 -2.27
N ASP A 457 -5.43 -1.63 -3.30
CA ASP A 457 -5.14 -2.14 -4.65
C ASP A 457 -3.95 -1.43 -5.30
N TRP A 458 -3.82 -0.10 -5.16
CA TRP A 458 -2.68 0.63 -5.70
C TRP A 458 -1.37 0.28 -5.01
N VAL A 459 -1.37 0.00 -3.72
CA VAL A 459 -0.16 -0.47 -3.04
C VAL A 459 0.19 -1.88 -3.48
N GLN A 460 -0.79 -2.76 -3.74
CA GLN A 460 -0.53 -4.06 -4.34
C GLN A 460 0.11 -3.94 -5.73
N ALA A 461 -0.51 -3.16 -6.62
CA ALA A 461 0.02 -2.90 -7.95
C ALA A 461 1.38 -2.20 -7.90
N GLY A 462 1.57 -1.28 -6.95
CA GLY A 462 2.81 -0.54 -6.74
C GLY A 462 3.97 -1.43 -6.31
N PHE A 463 3.75 -2.37 -5.38
CA PHE A 463 4.78 -3.36 -5.02
C PHE A 463 5.13 -4.26 -6.20
N GLN A 464 4.14 -4.72 -6.98
CA GLN A 464 4.40 -5.53 -8.18
C GLN A 464 5.28 -4.76 -9.18
N GLN A 465 4.90 -3.54 -9.54
CA GLN A 465 5.66 -2.68 -10.45
C GLN A 465 7.05 -2.34 -9.90
N PHE A 466 7.17 -2.09 -8.61
CA PHE A 466 8.45 -1.83 -7.94
C PHE A 466 9.41 -3.01 -8.08
N PHE A 467 8.96 -4.24 -7.84
CA PHE A 467 9.82 -5.42 -7.95
C PHE A 467 10.21 -5.75 -9.40
N GLU A 468 9.31 -5.52 -10.37
CA GLU A 468 9.64 -5.62 -11.80
C GLU A 468 10.66 -4.56 -12.24
N ALA A 469 10.50 -3.32 -11.76
CA ALA A 469 11.46 -2.25 -12.01
C ALA A 469 12.81 -2.51 -11.32
N LEU A 470 12.81 -3.12 -10.13
CA LEU A 470 14.01 -3.51 -9.39
C LEU A 470 14.80 -4.59 -10.14
N ASP A 471 14.15 -5.64 -10.65
CA ASP A 471 14.81 -6.66 -11.48
C ASP A 471 15.41 -6.03 -12.75
N THR A 472 14.65 -5.17 -13.42
CA THR A 472 15.12 -4.42 -14.60
C THR A 472 16.35 -3.58 -14.29
N ARG A 473 16.37 -2.92 -13.12
CA ARG A 473 17.51 -2.13 -12.65
C ARG A 473 18.71 -2.99 -12.33
N PHE A 474 18.53 -4.15 -11.69
CA PHE A 474 19.61 -5.10 -11.42
C PHE A 474 20.24 -5.63 -12.72
N LEU A 475 19.43 -5.93 -13.73
CA LEU A 475 19.91 -6.32 -15.06
C LEU A 475 20.75 -5.23 -15.72
N LEU A 476 20.35 -3.95 -15.56
CA LEU A 476 21.09 -2.81 -16.08
C LEU A 476 22.42 -2.61 -15.36
N LEU A 477 22.44 -2.69 -14.02
CA LEU A 477 23.66 -2.61 -13.20
C LEU A 477 24.63 -3.78 -13.46
N SER A 478 24.12 -4.95 -13.87
CA SER A 478 24.91 -6.12 -14.24
C SER A 478 25.63 -5.98 -15.60
N GLY A 479 25.27 -4.96 -16.40
CA GLY A 479 25.87 -4.70 -17.72
C GLY A 479 25.46 -5.67 -18.83
N ARG A 480 24.49 -6.55 -18.58
CA ARG A 480 24.07 -7.63 -19.50
C ARG A 480 23.28 -7.13 -20.72
N ASN A 481 22.77 -5.89 -20.68
CA ASN A 481 22.03 -5.27 -21.80
C ASN A 481 22.89 -4.90 -23.02
N LYS A 482 24.22 -5.12 -22.99
CA LYS A 482 25.10 -4.87 -24.15
C LYS A 482 25.23 -6.07 -25.11
N LEU A 483 24.60 -7.21 -24.82
CA LEU A 483 24.71 -8.43 -25.64
C LEU A 483 23.50 -8.72 -26.54
N SER A 484 22.41 -7.94 -26.44
CA SER A 484 21.22 -8.10 -27.29
C SER A 484 21.25 -7.24 -28.56
N SER A 485 22.21 -6.32 -28.74
CA SER A 485 22.42 -5.65 -30.04
C SER A 485 23.39 -6.49 -30.88
N GLN A 486 22.82 -7.36 -31.70
CA GLN A 486 23.54 -8.10 -32.74
C GLN A 486 24.34 -7.15 -33.64
N GLY A 487 25.65 -7.38 -33.74
CA GLY A 487 26.46 -7.00 -34.90
C GLY A 487 27.05 -5.59 -34.88
N GLN A 488 28.17 -5.39 -34.17
CA GLN A 488 29.32 -4.63 -34.69
C GLN A 488 30.57 -4.89 -33.82
N SER A 489 31.70 -5.04 -34.51
CA SER A 489 33.03 -5.42 -34.03
C SER A 489 33.52 -4.74 -32.74
N PRO A 490 34.31 -5.42 -31.88
CA PRO A 490 34.98 -4.77 -30.76
C PRO A 490 36.18 -3.99 -31.28
N ARG A 491 36.03 -2.67 -31.45
CA ARG A 491 37.17 -1.76 -31.62
C ARG A 491 37.47 -1.11 -30.27
N GLU A 492 38.69 -1.34 -29.81
CA GLU A 492 39.28 -0.72 -28.62
C GLU A 492 39.12 0.81 -28.64
N GLY A 493 38.63 1.38 -27.54
CA GLY A 493 38.57 2.83 -27.37
C GLY A 493 37.60 3.31 -26.28
N LEU A 494 38.12 3.46 -25.07
CA LEU A 494 37.77 4.50 -24.08
C LEU A 494 36.41 4.44 -23.34
N GLN A 495 36.50 4.13 -22.04
CA GLN A 495 35.60 4.57 -20.95
C GLN A 495 34.10 4.25 -21.10
N SER A 496 33.74 2.97 -20.93
CA SER A 496 32.37 2.61 -20.52
C SER A 496 32.50 1.83 -19.22
N GLU A 497 31.89 2.33 -18.15
CA GLU A 497 32.00 1.87 -16.76
C GLU A 497 32.31 0.38 -16.67
N LYS A 498 33.53 0.05 -16.22
CA LYS A 498 33.91 -1.33 -15.95
C LYS A 498 33.04 -1.82 -14.80
N VAL A 499 31.94 -2.50 -15.12
CA VAL A 499 31.08 -3.17 -14.14
C VAL A 499 31.97 -3.94 -13.16
N ILE A 500 31.91 -3.55 -11.89
CA ILE A 500 32.68 -4.18 -10.82
C ILE A 500 32.11 -5.59 -10.65
N CYS A 501 32.90 -6.64 -10.90
CA CYS A 501 32.42 -8.02 -10.80
C CYS A 501 31.84 -8.31 -9.40
N GLY A 502 32.41 -7.73 -8.34
CA GLY A 502 31.86 -7.82 -6.98
C GLY A 502 30.43 -7.30 -6.85
N LEU A 503 30.03 -6.27 -7.61
CA LEU A 503 28.66 -5.75 -7.61
C LEU A 503 27.67 -6.80 -8.16
N VAL A 504 28.05 -7.57 -9.17
CA VAL A 504 27.20 -8.65 -9.72
C VAL A 504 26.95 -9.73 -8.67
N LEU A 505 27.94 -10.03 -7.82
CA LEU A 505 27.80 -10.97 -6.72
C LEU A 505 26.89 -10.40 -5.60
N VAL A 506 27.00 -9.10 -5.30
CA VAL A 506 26.08 -8.40 -4.39
C VAL A 506 24.64 -8.46 -4.91
N LEU A 507 24.42 -8.23 -6.21
CA LEU A 507 23.09 -8.34 -6.84
C LEU A 507 22.53 -9.76 -6.74
N ALA A 508 23.35 -10.79 -6.98
CA ALA A 508 22.92 -12.18 -6.82
C ALA A 508 22.43 -12.47 -5.38
N GLN A 509 23.18 -12.02 -4.38
CA GLN A 509 22.83 -12.21 -2.97
C GLN A 509 21.63 -11.35 -2.54
N LEU A 510 21.50 -10.14 -3.08
CA LEU A 510 20.34 -9.28 -2.83
C LEU A 510 19.07 -9.89 -3.44
N SER A 511 19.16 -10.52 -4.61
CA SER A 511 18.04 -11.28 -5.20
C SER A 511 17.63 -12.48 -4.34
N VAL A 512 18.57 -13.21 -3.73
CA VAL A 512 18.28 -14.27 -2.76
C VAL A 512 17.58 -13.70 -1.52
N PHE A 513 18.06 -12.57 -1.01
CA PHE A 513 17.45 -11.89 0.14
C PHE A 513 16.01 -11.40 -0.16
N VAL A 514 15.78 -10.87 -1.36
CA VAL A 514 14.44 -10.44 -1.81
C VAL A 514 13.47 -11.63 -1.77
N GLU A 515 13.89 -12.78 -2.30
CA GLU A 515 13.13 -14.03 -2.30
C GLU A 515 12.86 -14.56 -0.89
N GLN A 516 13.89 -14.68 -0.06
CA GLN A 516 13.83 -15.42 1.20
C GLN A 516 13.33 -14.60 2.40
N THR A 517 13.52 -13.28 2.38
CA THR A 517 13.27 -12.42 3.55
C THR A 517 12.39 -11.23 3.22
N ALA A 518 12.70 -10.47 2.16
CA ALA A 518 11.96 -9.23 1.88
C ALA A 518 10.49 -9.50 1.52
N ILE A 519 10.23 -10.38 0.53
CA ILE A 519 8.87 -10.68 0.08
C ILE A 519 8.03 -11.31 1.21
N PRO A 520 8.51 -12.32 1.97
CA PRO A 520 7.76 -12.85 3.11
C PRO A 520 7.42 -11.80 4.17
N ARG A 521 8.39 -10.95 4.56
CA ARG A 521 8.17 -9.90 5.57
C ARG A 521 7.19 -8.83 5.10
N ILE A 522 7.29 -8.39 3.85
CA ILE A 522 6.36 -7.42 3.25
C ILE A 522 4.95 -8.04 3.16
N THR A 523 4.86 -9.32 2.79
CA THR A 523 3.58 -10.03 2.70
C THR A 523 2.92 -10.22 4.08
N GLU A 524 3.71 -10.56 5.10
CA GLU A 524 3.27 -10.67 6.49
C GLU A 524 2.73 -9.34 7.02
N ALA A 525 3.54 -8.28 6.96
CA ALA A 525 3.15 -6.94 7.41
C ALA A 525 1.90 -6.42 6.69
N ARG A 526 1.79 -6.66 5.39
CA ARG A 526 0.60 -6.32 4.60
C ARG A 526 -0.63 -7.10 5.04
N THR A 527 -0.48 -8.40 5.32
CA THR A 527 -1.60 -9.25 5.72
C THR A 527 -2.11 -8.86 7.11
N GLU A 528 -1.21 -8.52 8.03
CA GLU A 528 -1.56 -7.96 9.35
C GLU A 528 -2.35 -6.65 9.22
N MET A 529 -1.90 -5.75 8.34
CA MET A 529 -2.63 -4.51 8.05
C MET A 529 -4.02 -4.78 7.45
N ALA A 530 -4.12 -5.66 6.46
CA ALA A 530 -5.40 -6.00 5.83
C ALA A 530 -6.38 -6.62 6.85
N ALA A 531 -5.89 -7.49 7.75
CA ALA A 531 -6.69 -8.08 8.82
C ALA A 531 -7.18 -7.06 9.84
N SER A 532 -6.41 -5.98 10.08
CA SER A 532 -6.79 -4.90 10.98
C SER A 532 -7.96 -4.06 10.46
N PHE A 533 -8.23 -4.10 9.15
CA PHE A 533 -9.24 -3.28 8.49
C PHE A 533 -10.37 -4.08 7.81
N SER A 534 -10.27 -5.40 7.70
CA SER A 534 -11.31 -6.25 7.09
C SER A 534 -12.43 -6.58 8.07
N GLY A 535 -13.42 -5.68 8.17
CA GLY A 535 -14.68 -5.88 8.88
C GLY A 535 -15.91 -6.07 7.99
N SER A 536 -15.78 -6.14 6.65
CA SER A 536 -16.93 -6.25 5.74
C SER A 536 -16.64 -7.13 4.52
N GLY A 537 -17.72 -7.74 4.00
CA GLY A 537 -17.76 -8.93 3.16
C GLY A 537 -17.08 -8.86 1.79
N ALA A 538 -16.63 -10.05 1.36
CA ALA A 538 -16.72 -10.61 0.01
C ALA A 538 -16.38 -9.70 -1.21
N ARG A 539 -15.13 -9.86 -1.67
CA ARG A 539 -14.64 -9.78 -3.08
C ARG A 539 -15.67 -9.36 -4.15
N GLY A 540 -15.57 -8.12 -4.61
CA GLY A 540 -15.82 -7.75 -6.00
C GLY A 540 -14.54 -7.96 -6.81
N TYR A 541 -14.48 -9.05 -7.58
CA TYR A 541 -13.38 -9.31 -8.50
C TYR A 541 -13.57 -8.42 -9.72
N GLU A 542 -12.85 -7.30 -9.83
CA GLU A 542 -12.63 -6.65 -11.13
C GLU A 542 -11.61 -5.50 -11.04
N HIS A 543 -10.48 -5.65 -11.74
CA HIS A 543 -9.50 -4.64 -12.17
C HIS A 543 -8.29 -4.27 -11.26
N GLY A 544 -7.27 -5.13 -11.23
CA GLY A 544 -5.89 -4.72 -10.91
C GLY A 544 -4.87 -5.88 -10.95
N PRO A 545 -3.59 -5.64 -11.33
CA PRO A 545 -2.56 -6.66 -11.23
C PRO A 545 -2.31 -6.96 -9.74
N PHE A 546 -2.68 -8.16 -9.32
CA PHE A 546 -2.46 -8.60 -7.96
C PHE A 546 -0.96 -8.67 -7.67
N PHE A 547 -0.55 -8.23 -6.49
CA PHE A 547 0.76 -8.60 -5.97
C PHE A 547 0.77 -10.11 -5.78
N LEU A 548 1.57 -10.80 -6.59
CA LEU A 548 1.71 -12.26 -6.57
C LEU A 548 3.09 -12.62 -6.01
N PRO A 549 3.24 -12.81 -4.68
CA PRO A 549 4.51 -13.11 -4.04
C PRO A 549 5.24 -14.29 -4.70
N ALA A 550 4.49 -15.33 -5.10
CA ALA A 550 5.04 -16.53 -5.71
C ALA A 550 5.68 -16.28 -7.09
N GLU A 551 5.13 -15.36 -7.89
CA GLU A 551 5.68 -15.03 -9.20
C GLU A 551 6.95 -14.19 -9.05
N ILE A 552 6.92 -13.18 -8.19
CA ILE A 552 8.08 -12.34 -7.90
C ILE A 552 9.21 -13.19 -7.30
N CYS A 553 8.92 -14.09 -6.34
CA CYS A 553 9.92 -15.02 -5.82
C CYS A 553 10.55 -15.90 -6.92
N ARG A 554 9.77 -16.34 -7.93
CA ARG A 554 10.31 -17.10 -9.07
C ARG A 554 11.22 -16.23 -9.95
N VAL A 555 10.84 -14.98 -10.20
CA VAL A 555 11.66 -14.03 -10.96
C VAL A 555 12.99 -13.79 -10.27
N PHE A 556 12.98 -13.44 -8.98
CA PHE A 556 14.21 -13.18 -8.22
C PHE A 556 15.06 -14.44 -7.99
N ARG A 557 14.45 -15.63 -7.87
CA ARG A 557 15.19 -16.91 -7.87
C ARG A 557 15.89 -17.15 -9.19
N SER A 558 15.22 -16.90 -10.32
CA SER A 558 15.84 -17.03 -11.64
C SER A 558 16.93 -15.97 -11.85
N ALA A 559 16.70 -14.74 -11.37
CA ALA A 559 17.65 -13.64 -11.46
C ALA A 559 18.91 -13.91 -10.63
N SER A 560 18.78 -14.43 -9.40
CA SER A 560 19.92 -14.76 -8.55
C SER A 560 20.82 -15.82 -9.19
N GLU A 561 20.25 -16.90 -9.74
CA GLU A 561 20.99 -17.93 -10.48
C GLU A 561 21.68 -17.34 -11.74
N LYS A 562 20.99 -16.46 -12.48
CA LYS A 562 21.55 -15.78 -13.66
C LYS A 562 22.70 -14.84 -13.30
N PHE A 563 22.60 -14.09 -12.21
CA PHE A 563 23.65 -13.17 -11.75
C PHE A 563 24.85 -13.93 -11.20
N LEU A 564 24.64 -15.01 -10.45
CA LEU A 564 25.72 -15.86 -9.97
C LEU A 564 26.51 -16.48 -11.13
N HIS A 565 25.80 -17.02 -12.13
CA HIS A 565 26.44 -17.57 -13.32
C HIS A 565 27.16 -16.48 -14.14
N HIS A 566 26.60 -15.27 -14.23
CA HIS A 566 27.25 -14.12 -14.87
C HIS A 566 28.55 -13.73 -14.15
N TYR A 567 28.56 -13.70 -12.82
CA TYR A 567 29.77 -13.46 -12.03
C TYR A 567 30.86 -14.52 -12.31
N ILE A 568 30.49 -15.81 -12.28
CA ILE A 568 31.38 -16.93 -12.58
C ILE A 568 31.97 -16.78 -13.99
N ASN A 569 31.15 -16.45 -14.99
CA ASN A 569 31.61 -16.26 -16.36
C ASN A 569 32.53 -15.04 -16.50
N MET A 570 32.25 -13.92 -15.83
CA MET A 570 33.16 -12.75 -15.84
C MET A 570 34.52 -13.09 -15.23
N ARG A 571 34.55 -13.84 -14.13
CA ARG A 571 35.80 -14.28 -13.48
C ARG A 571 36.54 -15.33 -14.29
N ALA A 572 35.84 -16.34 -14.80
CA ALA A 572 36.41 -17.36 -15.69
C ALA A 572 36.97 -16.73 -16.98
N TYR A 573 36.31 -15.70 -17.53
CA TYR A 573 36.82 -14.95 -18.67
C TYR A 573 38.13 -14.21 -18.34
N ARG A 574 38.23 -13.54 -17.20
CA ARG A 574 39.49 -12.89 -16.76
C ARG A 574 40.63 -13.90 -16.66
N ILE A 575 40.37 -15.05 -16.04
CA ILE A 575 41.32 -16.17 -15.96
C ILE A 575 41.69 -16.68 -17.36
N SER A 576 40.73 -16.83 -18.27
CA SER A 576 40.97 -17.25 -19.65
C SER A 576 41.82 -16.24 -20.43
N VAL A 577 41.66 -14.93 -20.19
CA VAL A 577 42.51 -13.88 -20.78
C VAL A 577 43.95 -13.98 -20.25
N LEU A 578 44.13 -14.21 -18.94
CA LEU A 578 45.43 -14.46 -18.32
C LEU A 578 46.11 -15.69 -18.96
N LEU A 579 45.38 -16.80 -19.08
CA LEU A 579 45.85 -18.03 -19.72
C LEU A 579 46.22 -17.81 -21.19
N ARG A 580 45.36 -17.12 -21.95
CA ARG A 580 45.62 -16.80 -23.35
C ARG A 580 46.95 -16.07 -23.52
N LYS A 581 47.20 -15.03 -22.71
CA LYS A 581 48.46 -14.27 -22.73
C LYS A 581 49.67 -15.17 -22.47
N ARG A 582 49.55 -16.15 -21.56
CA ARG A 582 50.62 -17.12 -21.28
C ARG A 582 50.94 -17.99 -22.49
N PHE A 583 49.94 -18.47 -23.22
CA PHE A 583 50.17 -19.39 -24.34
C PHE A 583 50.49 -18.68 -25.67
N THR A 584 50.14 -17.41 -25.85
CA THR A 584 50.45 -16.65 -27.09
C THR A 584 51.83 -16.01 -27.10
N THR A 585 52.44 -15.75 -25.93
CA THR A 585 53.68 -14.96 -25.84
C THR A 585 54.95 -15.77 -26.16
N PRO A 586 55.17 -16.99 -25.61
CA PRO A 586 56.39 -17.75 -25.84
C PRO A 586 56.30 -18.66 -27.07
N ASN A 587 57.45 -18.90 -27.71
CA ASN A 587 57.57 -19.93 -28.74
C ASN A 587 57.87 -21.30 -28.08
N TRP A 588 56.82 -22.10 -27.91
CA TRP A 588 56.86 -23.41 -27.24
C TRP A 588 57.76 -24.46 -27.92
N VAL A 589 58.11 -24.29 -29.21
CA VAL A 589 58.99 -25.22 -29.94
C VAL A 589 60.46 -24.99 -29.60
N LYS A 590 60.83 -23.77 -29.20
CA LYS A 590 62.22 -23.38 -28.84
C LYS A 590 62.36 -23.03 -27.36
N HIS A 591 61.49 -23.57 -26.50
CA HIS A 591 61.50 -23.29 -25.07
C HIS A 591 62.81 -23.77 -24.41
N LYS A 592 63.30 -23.04 -23.41
CA LYS A 592 64.50 -23.41 -22.63
C LYS A 592 64.12 -24.30 -21.45
N GLU A 593 65.09 -25.01 -20.88
CA GLU A 593 64.87 -25.88 -19.72
C GLU A 593 64.32 -25.10 -18.51
N PRO A 594 63.35 -25.69 -17.77
CA PRO A 594 62.72 -25.05 -16.64
C PRO A 594 63.69 -24.90 -15.46
N ARG A 595 63.85 -23.67 -14.96
CA ARG A 595 64.67 -23.36 -13.78
C ARG A 595 63.85 -22.95 -12.56
N GLU A 596 62.64 -22.45 -12.79
CA GLU A 596 61.75 -21.94 -11.76
C GLU A 596 60.30 -22.10 -12.22
N VAL A 597 59.37 -22.04 -11.26
CA VAL A 597 57.93 -21.98 -11.54
C VAL A 597 57.63 -20.64 -12.21
N HIS A 598 56.88 -20.66 -13.31
CA HIS A 598 56.66 -19.45 -14.08
C HIS A 598 55.75 -18.45 -13.33
N MET A 599 56.05 -17.14 -13.41
CA MET A 599 55.28 -16.04 -12.77
C MET A 599 53.77 -16.03 -13.07
N PHE A 600 53.35 -16.68 -14.16
CA PHE A 600 51.94 -16.88 -14.48
C PHE A 600 51.17 -17.61 -13.36
N VAL A 601 51.83 -18.56 -12.70
CA VAL A 601 51.24 -19.34 -11.60
C VAL A 601 50.93 -18.42 -10.42
N ASP A 602 51.85 -17.51 -10.09
CA ASP A 602 51.65 -16.49 -9.05
C ASP A 602 50.48 -15.55 -9.42
N LEU A 603 50.42 -15.07 -10.67
CA LEU A 603 49.32 -14.23 -11.15
C LEU A 603 47.96 -14.97 -11.18
N PHE A 604 47.96 -16.26 -11.49
CA PHE A 604 46.76 -17.09 -11.48
C PHE A 604 46.24 -17.31 -10.05
N LEU A 605 47.14 -17.58 -9.10
CA LEU A 605 46.80 -17.71 -7.69
C LEU A 605 46.32 -16.38 -7.10
N GLN A 606 46.93 -15.25 -7.47
CA GLN A 606 46.47 -13.92 -7.06
C GLN A 606 45.05 -13.60 -7.56
N GLU A 607 44.71 -13.95 -8.80
CA GLU A 607 43.33 -13.79 -9.30
C GLU A 607 42.34 -14.69 -8.57
N LEU A 608 42.72 -15.93 -8.23
CA LEU A 608 41.88 -16.84 -7.43
C LEU A 608 41.72 -16.37 -5.99
N GLU A 609 42.77 -15.80 -5.40
CA GLU A 609 42.73 -15.21 -4.06
C GLU A 609 41.85 -13.95 -4.04
N ALA A 610 41.94 -13.10 -5.06
CA ALA A 610 41.04 -11.95 -5.22
C ALA A 610 39.57 -12.38 -5.33
N VAL A 611 39.29 -13.43 -6.12
CA VAL A 611 37.94 -14.05 -6.16
C VAL A 611 37.55 -14.60 -4.80
N GLY A 612 38.47 -15.28 -4.10
CA GLY A 612 38.26 -15.81 -2.77
C GLY A 612 37.91 -14.74 -1.75
N ASN A 613 38.56 -13.58 -1.81
CA ASN A 613 38.34 -12.43 -0.92
C ASN A 613 36.98 -11.77 -1.19
N GLU A 614 36.62 -11.54 -2.46
CA GLU A 614 35.29 -11.00 -2.81
C GLU A 614 34.15 -11.94 -2.41
N VAL A 615 34.32 -13.24 -2.66
CA VAL A 615 33.31 -14.23 -2.29
C VAL A 615 33.21 -14.39 -0.77
N LYS A 616 34.33 -14.27 -0.04
CA LYS A 616 34.37 -14.32 1.43
C LYS A 616 33.61 -13.16 2.08
N GLN A 617 33.53 -12.00 1.43
CA GLN A 617 32.78 -10.83 1.94
C GLN A 617 31.25 -11.02 1.84
N ILE A 618 30.77 -11.88 0.94
CA ILE A 618 29.34 -11.94 0.57
C ILE A 618 28.69 -13.30 0.88
N LEU A 619 29.37 -14.41 0.59
CA LEU A 619 28.81 -15.76 0.73
C LEU A 619 29.24 -16.41 2.05
N SER A 620 28.32 -17.17 2.65
CA SER A 620 28.60 -17.95 3.86
C SER A 620 29.56 -19.11 3.57
N GLN A 621 30.36 -19.45 4.56
CA GLN A 621 31.25 -20.61 4.49
C GLN A 621 30.38 -21.88 4.51
N GLY A 622 30.50 -22.70 3.47
CA GLY A 622 29.92 -24.04 3.47
C GLY A 622 30.45 -24.84 4.66
N ILE A 623 29.64 -25.75 5.21
CA ILE A 623 30.10 -26.66 6.26
C ILE A 623 31.18 -27.55 5.62
N ARG A 624 32.44 -27.17 5.84
CA ARG A 624 33.62 -27.98 5.52
C ARG A 624 33.40 -29.33 6.19
N LYS A 625 33.04 -30.37 5.42
CA LYS A 625 32.95 -31.74 5.96
C LYS A 625 34.32 -32.04 6.56
N HIS A 626 34.35 -32.11 7.88
CA HIS A 626 35.55 -32.35 8.67
C HIS A 626 36.39 -33.45 7.99
N ARG A 627 37.68 -33.15 7.76
CA ARG A 627 38.75 -34.16 7.62
C ARG A 627 38.44 -35.27 8.62
N ARG A 628 37.91 -36.39 8.15
CA ARG A 628 37.89 -37.61 8.92
C ARG A 628 39.10 -38.39 8.47
N SER A 629 40.06 -38.46 9.38
CA SER A 629 41.10 -39.47 9.43
C SER A 629 40.60 -40.78 8.87
N GLU A 630 41.46 -41.39 8.07
CA GLU A 630 41.43 -42.80 7.74
C GLU A 630 41.10 -43.62 8.99
N SER A 631 39.87 -44.10 9.08
CA SER A 631 39.48 -45.15 10.00
C SER A 631 38.48 -46.04 9.27
N ASN A 632 38.95 -47.25 9.00
CA ASN A 632 38.21 -48.36 8.40
C ASN A 632 36.80 -48.48 9.01
N GLY A 633 35.78 -48.30 8.16
CA GLY A 633 34.38 -48.42 8.54
C GLY A 633 33.53 -48.57 7.28
N SER A 634 33.37 -49.82 6.86
CA SER A 634 32.67 -50.29 5.68
C SER A 634 31.20 -49.84 5.61
N THR A 635 30.71 -49.53 4.39
CA THR A 635 29.50 -50.16 3.82
C THR A 635 29.43 -49.94 2.29
N THR A 636 29.32 -51.07 1.59
CA THR A 636 28.62 -51.28 0.30
C THR A 636 29.09 -50.51 -0.95
N SER A 637 30.03 -51.12 -1.68
CA SER A 637 29.75 -51.59 -3.05
C SER A 637 30.88 -52.52 -3.51
N SER A 638 30.63 -53.81 -3.43
CA SER A 638 31.49 -54.88 -3.91
C SER A 638 31.59 -54.86 -5.44
N LEU A 639 32.80 -54.83 -5.98
CA LEU A 639 33.32 -55.78 -7.00
C LEU A 639 34.65 -55.27 -7.57
N SER A 640 35.76 -55.72 -6.99
CA SER A 640 37.00 -55.95 -7.74
C SER A 640 37.90 -56.92 -6.98
N ASN A 641 38.05 -58.13 -7.53
CA ASN A 641 39.09 -59.09 -7.13
C ASN A 641 40.48 -58.48 -7.40
N PRO A 642 41.46 -58.60 -6.49
CA PRO A 642 42.85 -58.35 -6.84
C PRO A 642 43.40 -59.56 -7.58
N LEU A 643 43.54 -59.44 -8.90
CA LEU A 643 44.33 -60.39 -9.68
C LEU A 643 45.81 -60.20 -9.34
N ARG A 644 46.34 -61.22 -8.67
CA ARG A 644 47.75 -61.56 -8.47
C ARG A 644 48.64 -61.12 -9.63
N ASP A 645 49.67 -60.35 -9.29
CA ASP A 645 50.88 -60.20 -10.10
C ASP A 645 51.48 -61.58 -10.39
N ASP A 646 51.60 -61.95 -11.66
CA ASP A 646 52.51 -63.00 -12.09
C ASP A 646 53.43 -62.45 -13.19
N LYS A 647 54.71 -62.40 -12.84
CA LYS A 647 55.82 -62.02 -13.71
C LYS A 647 55.77 -62.86 -14.98
N LEU A 648 55.67 -62.23 -16.17
CA LEU A 648 56.28 -62.79 -17.38
C LEU A 648 56.55 -61.71 -18.45
N ARG A 649 57.83 -61.62 -18.76
CA ARG A 649 58.55 -60.87 -19.79
C ARG A 649 57.92 -61.05 -21.18
N ARG A 650 57.44 -59.98 -21.84
CA ARG A 650 57.15 -59.92 -23.29
C ARG A 650 57.40 -58.53 -23.88
N SER A 651 57.60 -58.51 -25.20
CA SER A 651 58.44 -57.63 -26.01
C SER A 651 57.89 -56.24 -26.42
N ASN A 652 58.82 -55.29 -26.57
CA ASN A 652 58.72 -53.82 -26.76
C ASN A 652 57.89 -53.25 -27.94
N THR A 653 57.17 -54.03 -28.75
CA THR A 653 56.47 -53.49 -29.94
C THR A 653 54.94 -53.53 -29.86
N GLN A 654 54.35 -54.18 -28.85
CA GLN A 654 52.91 -54.12 -28.57
C GLN A 654 52.51 -53.07 -27.52
N GLN A 655 53.49 -52.52 -26.79
CA GLN A 655 53.28 -51.62 -25.65
C GLN A 655 52.74 -50.24 -26.06
N ALA A 656 53.11 -49.72 -27.23
CA ALA A 656 52.63 -48.42 -27.71
C ALA A 656 51.14 -48.45 -28.15
N ARG A 657 50.66 -49.58 -28.70
CA ARG A 657 49.25 -49.77 -29.07
C ARG A 657 48.39 -50.15 -27.87
N SER A 658 48.92 -50.89 -26.90
CA SER A 658 48.21 -51.21 -25.66
C SER A 658 48.10 -49.99 -24.74
N GLN A 659 49.13 -49.14 -24.65
CA GLN A 659 49.08 -47.90 -23.85
C GLN A 659 48.03 -46.90 -24.37
N LEU A 660 47.85 -46.78 -25.69
CA LEU A 660 46.82 -45.91 -26.27
C LEU A 660 45.41 -46.45 -25.98
N LEU A 661 45.21 -47.78 -26.02
CA LEU A 661 43.94 -48.40 -25.66
C LEU A 661 43.70 -48.38 -24.15
N GLU A 662 44.73 -48.58 -23.31
CA GLU A 662 44.65 -48.48 -21.85
C GLU A 662 44.37 -47.06 -21.38
N THR A 663 44.97 -46.04 -21.99
CA THR A 663 44.67 -44.64 -21.66
C THR A 663 43.25 -44.24 -22.07
N HIS A 664 42.76 -44.73 -23.22
CA HIS A 664 41.37 -44.51 -23.64
C HIS A 664 40.36 -45.31 -22.80
N LEU A 665 40.68 -46.52 -22.37
CA LEU A 665 39.86 -47.33 -21.46
C LEU A 665 39.88 -46.76 -20.04
N ALA A 666 41.03 -46.30 -19.53
CA ALA A 666 41.12 -45.60 -18.26
C ALA A 666 40.35 -44.27 -18.26
N LYS A 667 40.28 -43.57 -19.40
CA LYS A 667 39.39 -42.40 -19.60
C LYS A 667 37.90 -42.77 -19.62
N LEU A 668 37.53 -43.98 -20.05
CA LEU A 668 36.15 -44.48 -20.03
C LEU A 668 35.67 -44.88 -18.63
N PHE A 669 36.58 -45.37 -17.77
CA PHE A 669 36.28 -45.83 -16.40
C PHE A 669 36.61 -44.81 -15.30
N LYS A 670 37.35 -43.74 -15.60
CA LYS A 670 37.46 -42.60 -14.69
C LYS A 670 36.18 -41.76 -14.75
N GLN A 671 35.58 -41.58 -13.59
CA GLN A 671 34.39 -40.76 -13.35
C GLN A 671 34.42 -39.49 -14.20
N LYS A 672 33.47 -39.38 -15.15
CA LYS A 672 33.30 -38.14 -15.91
C LYS A 672 33.05 -37.03 -14.88
N VAL A 673 34.01 -36.12 -14.71
CA VAL A 673 33.82 -34.96 -13.85
C VAL A 673 32.63 -34.18 -14.41
N GLU A 674 31.55 -34.11 -13.65
CA GLU A 674 30.40 -33.27 -13.98
C GLU A 674 30.83 -31.81 -13.77
N ILE A 675 31.27 -31.17 -14.86
CA ILE A 675 31.72 -29.78 -14.87
C ILE A 675 30.54 -28.80 -14.65
N PHE A 676 29.32 -29.25 -14.95
CA PHE A 676 28.11 -28.44 -14.96
C PHE A 676 27.08 -28.92 -13.92
N THR A 677 27.52 -29.15 -12.68
CA THR A 677 26.59 -29.31 -11.57
C THR A 677 25.96 -27.96 -11.21
N LYS A 678 24.75 -27.97 -10.63
CA LYS A 678 24.11 -26.75 -10.13
C LYS A 678 25.01 -26.12 -9.08
N VAL A 679 25.45 -24.88 -9.30
CA VAL A 679 26.33 -24.16 -8.37
C VAL A 679 25.52 -23.74 -7.15
N GLU A 680 25.98 -24.12 -5.97
CA GLU A 680 25.38 -23.70 -4.70
C GLU A 680 25.90 -22.31 -4.31
N PHE A 681 25.10 -21.55 -3.55
CA PHE A 681 25.50 -20.23 -3.02
C PHE A 681 26.48 -20.36 -1.84
N THR A 682 27.50 -21.19 -1.97
CA THR A 682 28.58 -21.36 -0.99
C THR A 682 29.89 -20.81 -1.54
N ARG A 683 30.76 -20.34 -0.64
CA ARG A 683 32.09 -19.85 -1.01
C ARG A 683 32.88 -20.89 -1.81
N GLU A 684 32.92 -22.11 -1.30
CA GLU A 684 33.78 -23.17 -1.83
C GLU A 684 33.23 -23.71 -3.17
N SER A 685 31.91 -23.81 -3.36
CA SER A 685 31.29 -24.21 -4.64
C SER A 685 31.57 -23.21 -5.78
N VAL A 686 31.44 -21.90 -5.51
CA VAL A 686 31.71 -20.86 -6.52
C VAL A 686 33.18 -20.84 -6.91
N VAL A 687 34.09 -20.88 -5.93
CA VAL A 687 35.55 -20.92 -6.18
C VAL A 687 35.93 -22.19 -6.93
N THR A 688 35.40 -23.35 -6.52
CA THR A 688 35.65 -24.64 -7.19
C THR A 688 35.19 -24.61 -8.65
N THR A 689 34.02 -24.01 -8.94
CA THR A 689 33.50 -23.90 -10.30
C THR A 689 34.39 -23.01 -11.17
N ILE A 690 34.87 -21.88 -10.63
CA ILE A 690 35.80 -20.99 -11.33
C ILE A 690 37.14 -21.70 -11.61
N ILE A 691 37.66 -22.47 -10.64
CA ILE A 691 38.87 -23.30 -10.83
C ILE A 691 38.62 -24.36 -11.90
N LYS A 692 37.51 -25.10 -11.86
CA LYS A 692 37.16 -26.12 -12.86
C LYS A 692 37.12 -25.52 -14.28
N LEU A 693 36.49 -24.35 -14.46
CA LEU A 693 36.46 -23.62 -15.73
C LEU A 693 37.84 -23.11 -16.17
N GLY A 694 38.65 -22.64 -15.22
CA GLY A 694 40.03 -22.21 -15.46
C GLY A 694 40.92 -23.35 -15.94
N LEU A 695 40.87 -24.51 -15.27
CA LEU A 695 41.63 -25.71 -15.64
C LEU A 695 41.18 -26.29 -16.98
N LYS A 696 39.89 -26.29 -17.29
CA LYS A 696 39.38 -26.67 -18.62
C LYS A 696 39.84 -25.70 -19.71
N SER A 697 39.87 -24.40 -19.42
CA SER A 697 40.44 -23.40 -20.34
C SER A 697 41.94 -23.65 -20.57
N LEU A 698 42.68 -23.95 -19.51
CA LEU A 698 44.11 -24.29 -19.57
C LEU A 698 44.37 -25.55 -20.41
N GLN A 699 43.58 -26.61 -20.22
CA GLN A 699 43.63 -27.83 -21.04
C GLN A 699 43.44 -27.51 -22.52
N GLU A 700 42.46 -26.67 -22.87
CA GLU A 700 42.20 -26.29 -24.26
C GLU A 700 43.33 -25.45 -24.85
N PHE A 701 43.91 -24.51 -24.09
CA PHE A 701 45.07 -23.77 -24.56
C PHE A 701 46.28 -24.67 -24.80
N VAL A 702 46.54 -25.64 -23.94
CA VAL A 702 47.62 -26.63 -24.12
C VAL A 702 47.38 -27.48 -25.38
N ARG A 703 46.14 -27.91 -25.62
CA ARG A 703 45.76 -28.71 -26.81
C ARG A 703 46.12 -27.99 -28.12
N LEU A 704 46.00 -26.66 -28.15
CA LEU A 704 46.28 -25.85 -29.32
C LEU A 704 47.77 -25.62 -29.60
N GLN A 705 48.67 -25.90 -28.64
CA GLN A 705 50.11 -25.70 -28.80
C GLN A 705 50.82 -26.97 -29.27
N THR A 706 52.04 -26.81 -29.78
CA THR A 706 53.00 -27.90 -30.02
C THR A 706 54.21 -27.64 -29.15
N LEU A 707 54.60 -28.63 -28.32
CA LEU A 707 55.59 -28.47 -27.26
C LEU A 707 56.89 -29.21 -27.61
N ASN A 708 58.03 -28.64 -27.20
CA ASN A 708 59.28 -29.39 -27.09
C ASN A 708 59.43 -30.02 -25.69
N ARG A 709 60.46 -30.85 -25.49
CA ARG A 709 60.74 -31.53 -24.20
C ARG A 709 60.74 -30.56 -23.01
N SER A 710 61.47 -29.45 -23.13
CA SER A 710 61.59 -28.46 -22.05
C SER A 710 60.31 -27.66 -21.79
N GLY A 711 59.50 -27.41 -22.81
CA GLY A 711 58.18 -26.78 -22.70
C GLY A 711 57.18 -27.70 -21.99
N PHE A 712 57.21 -29.00 -22.28
CA PHE A 712 56.46 -30.01 -21.53
C PHE A 712 56.89 -30.05 -20.05
N GLN A 713 58.20 -30.07 -19.78
CA GLN A 713 58.72 -30.07 -18.41
C GLN A 713 58.35 -28.80 -17.62
N GLN A 714 58.27 -27.62 -18.27
CA GLN A 714 57.80 -26.39 -17.61
C GLN A 714 56.32 -26.48 -17.24
N ILE A 715 55.46 -26.99 -18.15
CA ILE A 715 54.03 -27.19 -17.84
C ILE A 715 53.89 -28.21 -16.71
N GLN A 716 54.67 -29.30 -16.73
CA GLN A 716 54.69 -30.28 -15.64
C GLN A 716 55.06 -29.63 -14.29
N LEU A 717 56.09 -28.78 -14.26
CA LEU A 717 56.50 -28.04 -13.06
C LEU A 717 55.40 -27.07 -12.57
N ASP A 718 54.83 -26.27 -13.47
CA ASP A 718 53.81 -25.27 -13.15
C ASP A 718 52.52 -25.95 -12.59
N ILE A 719 52.08 -27.06 -13.20
CA ILE A 719 50.88 -27.81 -12.76
C ILE A 719 51.10 -28.51 -11.42
N GLN A 720 52.29 -29.09 -11.20
CA GLN A 720 52.60 -29.76 -9.93
C GLN A 720 52.70 -28.77 -8.78
N PHE A 721 53.20 -27.55 -9.03
CA PHE A 721 53.14 -26.48 -8.03
C PHE A 721 51.69 -26.05 -7.72
N LEU A 722 50.84 -25.88 -8.75
CA LEU A 722 49.42 -25.52 -8.58
C LEU A 722 48.59 -26.58 -7.81
N ARG A 723 49.07 -27.81 -7.72
CA ARG A 723 48.33 -28.93 -7.12
C ARG A 723 48.00 -28.70 -5.65
N THR A 724 48.96 -28.20 -4.86
CA THR A 724 48.76 -27.98 -3.42
C THR A 724 47.83 -26.79 -3.14
N PRO A 725 48.07 -25.58 -3.70
CA PRO A 725 47.19 -24.42 -3.47
C PRO A 725 45.74 -24.63 -3.93
N LEU A 726 45.53 -25.30 -5.07
CA LEU A 726 44.18 -25.51 -5.59
C LEU A 726 43.36 -26.51 -4.77
N LYS A 727 44.01 -27.49 -4.13
CA LYS A 727 43.34 -28.42 -3.20
C LYS A 727 42.84 -27.72 -1.94
N GLU A 728 43.60 -26.75 -1.43
CA GLU A 728 43.21 -26.01 -0.23
C GLU A 728 42.01 -25.08 -0.45
N LEU A 729 41.82 -24.63 -1.70
CA LEU A 729 40.77 -23.69 -2.12
C LEU A 729 39.47 -24.38 -2.58
N ALA A 730 39.52 -25.64 -3.01
CA ALA A 730 38.39 -26.33 -3.63
C ALA A 730 37.69 -27.31 -2.67
N GLU A 731 36.38 -27.49 -2.88
CA GLU A 731 35.53 -28.47 -2.17
C GLU A 731 35.82 -29.92 -2.62
N ASP A 732 36.17 -30.09 -3.90
CA ASP A 732 36.27 -31.39 -4.60
C ASP A 732 37.72 -31.66 -5.04
N GLU A 733 38.55 -32.09 -4.07
CA GLU A 733 39.99 -32.35 -4.28
C GLU A 733 40.24 -33.37 -5.41
N ALA A 734 39.40 -34.40 -5.51
CA ALA A 734 39.53 -35.47 -6.49
C ALA A 734 39.28 -34.99 -7.92
N ALA A 735 38.27 -34.13 -8.14
CA ALA A 735 38.04 -33.56 -9.47
C ALA A 735 39.15 -32.58 -9.88
N ILE A 736 39.70 -31.81 -8.95
CA ILE A 736 40.84 -30.93 -9.24
C ILE A 736 42.07 -31.74 -9.63
N ASP A 737 42.40 -32.81 -8.88
CA ASP A 737 43.51 -33.70 -9.24
C ASP A 737 43.34 -34.32 -10.62
N PHE A 738 42.12 -34.78 -10.94
CA PHE A 738 41.80 -35.33 -12.25
C PHE A 738 42.01 -34.30 -13.37
N LEU A 739 41.53 -33.07 -13.17
CA LEU A 739 41.67 -31.99 -14.16
C LEU A 739 43.14 -31.58 -14.38
N LEU A 740 43.94 -31.55 -13.32
CA LEU A 740 45.38 -31.27 -13.41
C LEU A 740 46.12 -32.40 -14.16
N ASP A 741 45.77 -33.67 -13.88
CA ASP A 741 46.32 -34.81 -14.61
C ASP A 741 45.92 -34.78 -16.10
N GLU A 742 44.68 -34.39 -16.42
CA GLU A 742 44.24 -34.20 -17.81
C GLU A 742 45.07 -33.15 -18.56
N VAL A 743 45.50 -32.08 -17.88
CA VAL A 743 46.38 -31.05 -18.48
C VAL A 743 47.76 -31.62 -18.76
N ILE A 744 48.33 -32.41 -17.84
CA ILE A 744 49.66 -33.05 -18.03
C ILE A 744 49.60 -34.05 -19.19
N VAL A 745 48.56 -34.89 -19.24
CA VAL A 745 48.35 -35.84 -20.35
C VAL A 745 48.14 -35.10 -21.67
N GLY A 746 47.33 -34.03 -21.66
CA GLY A 746 47.16 -33.17 -22.83
C GLY A 746 48.46 -32.53 -23.31
N ALA A 747 49.36 -32.16 -22.39
CA ALA A 747 50.67 -31.64 -22.73
C ALA A 747 51.60 -32.72 -23.30
N SER A 748 51.57 -33.96 -22.77
CA SER A 748 52.39 -35.06 -23.30
C SER A 748 51.97 -35.44 -24.72
N ASP A 749 50.66 -35.46 -25.01
CA ASP A 749 50.12 -35.78 -26.34
C ASP A 749 50.51 -34.75 -27.41
N ARG A 750 50.86 -33.52 -26.99
CA ARG A 750 51.26 -32.40 -27.88
C ARG A 750 52.78 -32.16 -27.91
N CYS A 751 53.55 -32.95 -27.15
CA CYS A 751 55.00 -32.83 -27.09
C CYS A 751 55.68 -33.69 -28.16
N LEU A 752 56.76 -33.16 -28.77
CA LEU A 752 57.58 -33.90 -29.74
C LEU A 752 58.41 -35.02 -29.08
N ASP A 753 58.81 -34.83 -27.82
CA ASP A 753 59.56 -35.80 -27.00
C ASP A 753 59.06 -35.73 -25.54
N PRO A 754 58.06 -36.56 -25.15
CA PRO A 754 57.44 -36.52 -23.84
C PRO A 754 58.31 -37.26 -22.81
N THR A 755 59.41 -36.66 -22.40
CA THR A 755 60.23 -37.15 -21.28
C THR A 755 60.01 -36.29 -20.02
N PRO A 756 59.39 -36.86 -18.97
CA PRO A 756 59.08 -36.11 -17.75
C PRO A 756 60.35 -35.70 -17.00
N LEU A 757 60.24 -34.63 -16.22
CA LEU A 757 61.29 -34.22 -15.30
C LEU A 757 61.42 -35.25 -14.16
N GLU A 758 62.65 -35.50 -13.71
CA GLU A 758 62.88 -36.43 -12.59
C GLU A 758 62.21 -35.90 -11.31
N PRO A 759 61.45 -36.75 -10.56
CA PRO A 759 60.78 -36.35 -9.32
C PRO A 759 61.66 -35.59 -8.31
N PRO A 760 62.92 -35.99 -8.02
CA PRO A 760 63.74 -35.26 -7.04
C PRO A 760 64.17 -33.86 -7.51
N ILE A 761 64.22 -33.59 -8.81
CA ILE A 761 64.53 -32.26 -9.35
C ILE A 761 63.27 -31.38 -9.27
N LEU A 762 62.12 -31.96 -9.62
CA LEU A 762 60.82 -31.32 -9.50
C LEU A 762 60.55 -30.87 -8.06
N ASP A 763 60.76 -31.76 -7.09
CA ASP A 763 60.54 -31.47 -5.66
C ASP A 763 61.47 -30.36 -5.15
N LYS A 764 62.73 -30.33 -5.59
CA LYS A 764 63.68 -29.27 -5.23
C LYS A 764 63.25 -27.91 -5.76
N LEU A 765 62.81 -27.83 -7.01
CA LEU A 765 62.36 -26.58 -7.62
C LEU A 765 61.06 -26.06 -6.99
N ILE A 766 60.13 -26.96 -6.66
CA ILE A 766 58.90 -26.61 -5.94
C ILE A 766 59.25 -26.09 -4.55
N GLN A 767 60.07 -26.81 -3.76
CA GLN A 767 60.46 -26.39 -2.41
C GLN A 767 61.19 -25.03 -2.40
N ALA A 768 62.06 -24.77 -3.38
CA ALA A 768 62.73 -23.49 -3.54
C ALA A 768 61.72 -22.35 -3.75
N LYS A 769 60.74 -22.55 -4.65
CA LYS A 769 59.69 -21.55 -4.90
C LYS A 769 58.79 -21.35 -3.68
N THR A 770 58.39 -22.41 -2.99
CA THR A 770 57.55 -22.30 -1.78
C THR A 770 58.26 -21.56 -0.65
N ALA A 771 59.59 -21.70 -0.53
CA ALA A 771 60.40 -20.94 0.41
C ALA A 771 60.44 -19.44 0.06
N GLU A 772 60.67 -19.10 -1.21
CA GLU A 772 60.63 -17.71 -1.71
C GLU A 772 59.26 -17.05 -1.48
N THR A 773 58.15 -17.74 -1.77
CA THR A 773 56.80 -17.20 -1.55
C THR A 773 56.53 -16.95 -0.05
N ARG A 774 57.07 -17.81 0.83
CA ARG A 774 56.92 -17.65 2.29
C ARG A 774 57.73 -16.47 2.84
N GLU A 775 58.89 -16.18 2.27
CA GLU A 775 59.71 -15.01 2.60
C GLU A 775 59.13 -13.70 2.03
N GLN A 776 58.51 -13.74 0.85
CA GLN A 776 57.78 -12.60 0.29
C GLN A 776 56.54 -12.24 1.13
N ASN A 777 55.81 -13.24 1.63
CA ASN A 777 54.65 -13.00 2.50
C ASN A 777 55.04 -12.49 3.90
N SER A 778 56.19 -12.91 4.45
CA SER A 778 56.67 -12.41 5.75
C SER A 778 57.25 -10.99 5.68
N SER A 779 57.88 -10.62 4.55
CA SER A 779 58.33 -9.25 4.28
C SER A 779 57.17 -8.28 3.96
N ALA A 780 56.11 -8.75 3.31
CA ALA A 780 54.88 -7.96 3.13
C ALA A 780 54.14 -7.72 4.47
N ALA A 781 54.09 -8.72 5.35
CA ALA A 781 53.47 -8.58 6.68
C ALA A 781 54.24 -7.63 7.62
N SER A 782 55.57 -7.63 7.55
CA SER A 782 56.42 -6.75 8.36
C SER A 782 56.43 -5.28 7.87
N SER A 783 56.37 -5.04 6.56
CA SER A 783 56.23 -3.68 6.00
C SER A 783 54.87 -3.03 6.30
N THR A 784 53.78 -3.82 6.30
CA THR A 784 52.44 -3.34 6.70
C THR A 784 52.36 -2.99 8.20
N THR A 785 53.19 -3.63 9.03
CA THR A 785 53.25 -3.36 10.48
C THR A 785 54.09 -2.11 10.79
N GLN A 786 55.11 -1.79 9.98
CA GLN A 786 55.92 -0.56 10.11
C GLN A 786 55.24 0.71 9.58
N GLN A 787 54.16 0.62 8.79
CA GLN A 787 53.33 1.77 8.41
C GLN A 787 52.16 2.05 9.38
N ARG A 788 51.95 1.18 10.39
CA ARG A 788 50.92 1.32 11.44
C ARG A 788 51.47 1.77 12.80
N LEU A 789 52.77 2.06 12.88
CA LEU A 789 53.44 2.78 13.97
C LEU A 789 53.89 4.13 13.42
#